data_AF-A0A9D7FBD4-F1
#
_entry.id   AF-A0A9D7FBD4-F1
#
_cell.length_a   1.000
_cell.length_b   1.000
_cell.length_c   1.000
_cell.angle_alpha   90.00
_cell.angle_beta   90.00
_cell.angle_gamma   90.00
#
_symmetry.space_group_name_H-M   'P 1'
#
loop_
_entity.id
_entity.type
_entity.pdbx_description
1 polymer ?
#
loop_
_entity_poly.entity_id
_entity_poly.type
_entity_poly.pdbx_seq_one_letter_code
_entity_poly.pdbx_strand_id
1 'polypeptide(L)'
;MHWRAPLPPGRRSGRLPGFPAAGGKPDSRKTGDARQPCRSDRFSFWLARYQRPPGPEFFITRGNNVFAYLDRDDDDASDGAEPDGGPELIFDFSYSETMEPLDLPKPSMTQLFYTNNVMHDLAYHYGFTEAAGNFQVNNYQKGGKEQDAVLAQAQDGGGVNNANFLTLPDGDPGAMQMYFWTPSNAEYLQIISPASLSGSRRTGAASFGPLISSKPTVGKVVPVIDSAGVNLACSSILNSGAIRGNIALITRGSCTFKNKVLQAEKAGAIGVIIANNEDQIMTMGGDTKAPNPAIPAVLIRSSDAARILQEINRGITVTANIAYQGQGPALRDGSSDSGVVAHEYAHGISNRLTGGPSKADCLFNDEGMGEGWSDFFALATTVLPGQTGAEARGVGNYSVRLGVQGPGIRRKPYSTDFSINNQVYNDIIGTRPATATTRVPHPVGEIWAATLWDLYWALSDRYGWDPDMFRGKGGNNLAIQLVMDGMKLQPCNPGFIDGRDAILKADLINNQGANQCLIWEVFARRGLGWSADQGNINDRNDGIQAFDAPLPSRKRWFWKKSTPLILPGELIDVELTVSNYKKSKATNTVIEDPVPANATFVTLCPGRFANRPAKGHPVFDLGTGAWRNQNRSIPIEIG
;
A
#
# COMPACT_ATOMS: atom_id res chain seq x y z
N MET A 1 13.33 -6.64 -25.59
CA MET A 1 14.39 -6.18 -24.65
C MET A 1 14.16 -6.84 -23.30
N HIS A 2 15.15 -7.56 -22.73
CA HIS A 2 15.09 -7.95 -21.30
C HIS A 2 15.91 -6.93 -20.55
N TRP A 3 15.24 -6.08 -19.78
CA TRP A 3 15.89 -5.08 -18.96
C TRP A 3 16.34 -5.76 -17.67
N ARG A 4 17.57 -6.33 -17.68
CA ARG A 4 18.16 -6.81 -16.42
C ARG A 4 18.53 -5.59 -15.60
N ALA A 5 17.86 -5.38 -14.47
CA ALA A 5 18.28 -4.38 -13.51
C ALA A 5 19.78 -4.58 -13.19
N PRO A 6 20.61 -3.51 -13.19
CA PRO A 6 22.01 -3.65 -12.84
C PRO A 6 22.14 -4.19 -11.42
N LEU A 7 22.84 -5.32 -11.28
CA LEU A 7 23.21 -5.90 -9.99
C LEU A 7 24.17 -4.93 -9.28
N PRO A 8 24.04 -4.70 -7.96
CA PRO A 8 24.99 -3.88 -7.25
C PRO A 8 26.37 -4.54 -7.26
N PRO A 9 27.44 -3.88 -7.76
CA PRO A 9 28.79 -4.38 -7.60
C PRO A 9 29.21 -4.29 -6.13
N GLY A 10 29.85 -5.35 -5.64
CA GLY A 10 30.40 -5.40 -4.29
C GLY A 10 31.33 -4.22 -4.02
N ARG A 11 31.05 -3.50 -2.93
CA ARG A 11 31.84 -2.42 -2.31
C ARG A 11 32.49 -1.43 -3.30
N ARG A 12 31.82 -0.30 -3.52
CA ARG A 12 32.38 1.06 -3.40
C ARG A 12 31.25 2.09 -3.43
N SER A 13 31.36 3.09 -2.57
CA SER A 13 30.41 4.18 -2.35
C SER A 13 30.13 4.95 -3.65
N GLY A 14 28.90 4.83 -4.15
CA GLY A 14 28.33 5.67 -5.20
C GLY A 14 26.81 5.60 -5.08
N ARG A 15 26.18 6.70 -4.68
CA ARG A 15 24.72 6.83 -4.59
C ARG A 15 24.13 6.83 -6.01
N LEU A 16 23.30 5.84 -6.33
CA LEU A 16 22.14 6.06 -7.19
C LEU A 16 21.07 6.75 -6.33
N PRO A 17 20.34 7.76 -6.81
CA PRO A 17 19.27 8.39 -6.04
C PRO A 17 18.02 7.49 -6.08
N GLY A 18 18.05 6.40 -5.32
CA GLY A 18 16.84 5.87 -4.70
C GLY A 18 16.57 6.75 -3.48
N PHE A 19 15.40 7.39 -3.44
CA PHE A 19 14.97 8.37 -2.44
C PHE A 19 15.46 8.11 -1.01
N PRO A 20 16.27 9.02 -0.42
CA PRO A 20 16.38 9.16 1.02
C PRO A 20 15.90 10.54 1.49
N ALA A 21 15.37 10.54 2.71
CA ALA A 21 14.70 11.63 3.39
C ALA A 21 15.47 12.97 3.47
N ALA A 22 14.69 14.05 3.43
CA ALA A 22 15.13 15.41 3.74
C ALA A 22 15.41 15.61 5.25
N GLY A 23 16.46 16.37 5.56
CA GLY A 23 16.54 17.18 6.79
C GLY A 23 17.80 17.05 7.65
N GLY A 24 18.79 17.91 7.41
CA GLY A 24 19.89 18.18 8.34
C GLY A 24 20.61 19.49 7.99
N LYS A 25 20.54 20.50 8.87
CA LYS A 25 21.14 21.85 8.73
C LYS A 25 22.68 21.82 8.61
N PRO A 26 23.31 22.88 8.07
CA PRO A 26 24.71 22.87 7.66
C PRO A 26 25.67 23.21 8.81
N ASP A 27 26.80 22.51 8.90
CA ASP A 27 28.00 23.03 9.55
C ASP A 27 29.08 23.34 8.51
N SER A 28 29.76 24.43 8.80
CA SER A 28 30.67 25.24 8.00
C SER A 28 32.11 24.71 7.95
N ARG A 29 32.82 25.10 6.88
CA ARG A 29 34.28 25.04 6.63
C ARG A 29 34.76 23.66 6.14
N LYS A 30 35.38 23.49 4.97
CA LYS A 30 36.55 24.19 4.42
C LYS A 30 36.66 24.05 2.89
N THR A 31 37.21 25.07 2.26
CA THR A 31 37.62 25.19 0.86
C THR A 31 38.84 24.31 0.54
N GLY A 32 38.91 23.80 -0.70
CA GLY A 32 40.06 23.08 -1.23
C GLY A 32 39.84 22.68 -2.69
N ASP A 33 40.26 23.56 -3.59
CA ASP A 33 40.28 23.41 -5.04
C ASP A 33 41.17 22.23 -5.48
N ALA A 34 40.64 21.34 -6.32
CA ALA A 34 41.42 20.41 -7.12
C ALA A 34 40.64 20.05 -8.40
N ARG A 35 41.03 20.70 -9.51
CA ARG A 35 40.62 20.36 -10.88
C ARG A 35 41.13 18.97 -11.27
N GLN A 36 40.23 18.10 -11.78
CA GLN A 36 40.41 17.10 -12.87
C GLN A 36 39.29 16.02 -12.82
N PRO A 37 39.01 15.29 -13.92
CA PRO A 37 38.33 15.69 -15.15
C PRO A 37 36.97 14.97 -15.33
N CYS A 38 36.13 15.44 -16.26
CA CYS A 38 34.94 14.72 -16.72
C CYS A 38 35.27 13.28 -17.13
N ARG A 39 34.64 12.28 -16.50
CA ARG A 39 34.52 10.93 -17.05
C ARG A 39 33.07 10.48 -16.92
N SER A 40 32.52 10.12 -18.07
CA SER A 40 31.22 9.48 -18.24
C SER A 40 31.30 8.02 -17.80
N ASP A 41 30.47 7.64 -16.84
CA ASP A 41 30.25 6.23 -16.52
C ASP A 41 29.28 5.67 -17.56
N ARG A 42 29.83 4.92 -18.53
CA ARG A 42 29.05 4.17 -19.52
C ARG A 42 28.44 2.95 -18.83
N PHE A 43 27.12 2.85 -18.84
CA PHE A 43 26.43 1.61 -18.51
C PHE A 43 26.47 0.67 -19.73
N SER A 44 27.02 -0.53 -19.57
CA SER A 44 27.05 -1.56 -20.62
C SER A 44 26.50 -2.86 -20.06
N PHE A 45 25.46 -3.42 -20.70
CA PHE A 45 24.85 -4.69 -20.29
C PHE A 45 25.27 -5.83 -21.22
N TRP A 46 25.75 -6.93 -20.64
CA TRP A 46 26.00 -8.20 -21.33
C TRP A 46 24.79 -9.14 -21.19
N LEU A 47 24.27 -9.62 -22.33
CA LEU A 47 23.29 -10.72 -22.39
C LEU A 47 23.97 -12.02 -22.83
N ALA A 48 23.55 -13.13 -22.21
CA ALA A 48 23.90 -14.48 -22.63
C ALA A 48 23.33 -14.77 -24.04
N ARG A 49 24.12 -15.46 -24.86
CA ARG A 49 23.84 -15.76 -26.27
C ARG A 49 22.67 -16.74 -26.40
N TYR A 50 21.53 -16.26 -26.90
CA TYR A 50 20.64 -17.02 -27.78
C TYR A 50 20.23 -16.09 -28.93
N GLN A 51 20.09 -16.66 -30.13
CA GLN A 51 20.02 -15.96 -31.42
C GLN A 51 18.88 -14.92 -31.48
N ARG A 52 19.18 -13.66 -31.12
CA ARG A 52 18.36 -12.48 -31.45
C ARG A 52 18.95 -11.80 -32.70
N PRO A 53 18.12 -11.15 -33.55
CA PRO A 53 18.64 -10.22 -34.54
C PRO A 53 19.48 -9.12 -33.85
N PRO A 54 20.57 -8.65 -34.46
CA PRO A 54 21.47 -7.69 -33.82
C PRO A 54 20.79 -6.32 -33.66
N GLY A 55 20.76 -5.80 -32.43
CA GLY A 55 20.25 -4.46 -32.09
C GLY A 55 19.09 -4.49 -31.09
N PRO A 56 18.74 -3.34 -30.48
CA PRO A 56 17.55 -3.24 -29.64
C PRO A 56 16.27 -3.22 -30.47
N GLU A 57 15.23 -3.89 -29.98
CA GLU A 57 13.90 -3.93 -30.61
C GLU A 57 13.16 -2.57 -30.50
N PHE A 58 13.47 -1.81 -29.44
CA PHE A 58 12.93 -0.47 -29.18
C PHE A 58 14.03 0.41 -28.55
N PHE A 59 13.97 1.72 -28.81
CA PHE A 59 14.81 2.73 -28.16
C PHE A 59 14.06 3.53 -27.08
N ILE A 60 12.76 3.26 -26.93
CA ILE A 60 11.87 3.90 -25.95
C ILE A 60 11.61 2.98 -24.74
N THR A 61 10.80 3.42 -23.77
CA THR A 61 10.31 2.64 -22.62
C THR A 61 9.34 1.51 -23.00
N ARG A 62 9.75 0.65 -23.94
CA ARG A 62 9.01 -0.50 -24.43
C ARG A 62 9.92 -1.72 -24.53
N GLY A 63 9.45 -2.86 -24.05
CA GLY A 63 10.22 -4.10 -24.03
C GLY A 63 9.35 -5.34 -24.11
N ASN A 64 9.96 -6.48 -23.76
CA ASN A 64 9.22 -7.75 -23.76
C ASN A 64 8.22 -7.83 -22.60
N ASN A 65 8.52 -7.17 -21.48
CA ASN A 65 7.80 -7.35 -20.22
C ASN A 65 6.72 -6.27 -20.00
N VAL A 66 6.98 -5.05 -20.51
CA VAL A 66 6.16 -3.86 -20.26
C VAL A 66 6.32 -2.84 -21.39
N PHE A 67 5.25 -2.11 -21.65
CA PHE A 67 5.26 -0.85 -22.40
C PHE A 67 4.77 0.27 -21.47
N ALA A 68 5.64 1.21 -21.13
CA ALA A 68 5.29 2.35 -20.28
C ALA A 68 5.14 3.63 -21.09
N TYR A 69 4.02 4.32 -20.93
CA TYR A 69 3.62 5.49 -21.71
C TYR A 69 2.76 6.46 -20.88
N LEU A 70 2.52 7.66 -21.39
CA LEU A 70 1.56 8.61 -20.80
C LEU A 70 0.15 8.34 -21.31
N ASP A 71 -0.83 8.47 -20.44
CA ASP A 71 -2.27 8.31 -20.76
C ASP A 71 -3.09 9.38 -20.03
N ARG A 72 -2.77 10.66 -20.25
CA ARG A 72 -3.38 11.77 -19.49
C ARG A 72 -4.81 12.05 -19.92
N ASP A 73 -5.25 11.53 -21.06
CA ASP A 73 -6.61 11.72 -21.59
C ASP A 73 -7.55 10.53 -21.33
N ASP A 74 -7.08 9.47 -20.64
CA ASP A 74 -7.88 8.34 -20.15
C ASP A 74 -8.56 7.57 -21.30
N ASP A 75 -7.78 7.29 -22.35
CA ASP A 75 -8.25 6.60 -23.56
C ASP A 75 -7.65 5.19 -23.76
N ASP A 76 -6.87 4.74 -22.76
CA ASP A 76 -6.11 3.50 -22.75
C ASP A 76 -5.02 3.40 -23.83
N ALA A 77 -4.62 4.52 -24.45
CA ALA A 77 -3.60 4.59 -25.48
C ALA A 77 -2.44 5.54 -25.11
N SER A 78 -1.36 5.45 -25.88
CA SER A 78 -0.19 6.32 -25.67
C SER A 78 -0.46 7.71 -26.21
N ASP A 79 -0.30 8.73 -25.35
CA ASP A 79 -0.19 10.14 -25.71
C ASP A 79 1.04 10.44 -26.61
N GLY A 80 1.94 9.46 -26.75
CA GLY A 80 3.24 9.59 -27.38
C GLY A 80 4.30 10.26 -26.50
N ALA A 81 5.42 10.64 -27.11
CA ALA A 81 6.57 11.25 -26.43
C ALA A 81 7.21 10.36 -25.36
N GLU A 82 7.13 9.04 -25.54
CA GLU A 82 7.83 8.07 -24.71
C GLU A 82 9.32 8.41 -24.64
N PRO A 83 9.97 8.27 -23.48
CA PRO A 83 11.36 8.63 -23.34
C PRO A 83 12.20 7.75 -24.27
N ASP A 84 13.01 8.39 -25.13
CA ASP A 84 13.92 7.73 -26.06
C ASP A 84 15.35 7.81 -25.50
N GLY A 85 15.97 6.65 -25.30
CA GLY A 85 17.35 6.51 -24.82
C GLY A 85 18.41 6.56 -25.93
N GLY A 86 17.99 6.73 -27.19
CA GLY A 86 18.83 6.71 -28.37
C GLY A 86 19.52 5.37 -28.62
N PRO A 87 20.46 5.31 -29.57
CA PRO A 87 21.18 4.07 -29.92
C PRO A 87 21.93 3.42 -28.76
N GLU A 88 22.31 4.21 -27.75
CA GLU A 88 23.04 3.77 -26.57
C GLU A 88 22.13 3.35 -25.41
N LEU A 89 20.81 3.54 -25.54
CA LEU A 89 19.79 3.19 -24.53
C LEU A 89 20.02 3.87 -23.16
N ILE A 90 20.40 5.14 -23.19
CA ILE A 90 20.66 5.94 -21.99
C ILE A 90 19.38 6.71 -21.62
N PHE A 91 18.66 6.22 -20.62
CA PHE A 91 17.45 6.84 -20.07
C PHE A 91 17.78 7.68 -18.83
N ASP A 92 18.58 8.73 -19.02
CA ASP A 92 18.98 9.66 -17.96
C ASP A 92 18.32 11.02 -18.20
N PHE A 93 17.22 11.27 -17.49
CA PHE A 93 16.42 12.49 -17.62
C PHE A 93 16.45 13.28 -16.32
N SER A 94 16.56 14.61 -16.43
CA SER A 94 16.61 15.48 -15.27
C SER A 94 15.36 15.36 -14.40
N TYR A 95 15.56 15.19 -13.11
CA TYR A 95 14.52 15.12 -12.09
C TYR A 95 14.79 16.15 -11.00
N SER A 96 13.73 16.76 -10.47
CA SER A 96 13.79 17.60 -9.27
C SER A 96 12.56 17.38 -8.43
N GLU A 97 12.75 17.15 -7.13
CA GLU A 97 11.67 17.00 -6.16
C GLU A 97 10.86 18.29 -5.94
N THR A 98 11.35 19.43 -6.44
CA THR A 98 10.67 20.73 -6.35
C THR A 98 9.89 21.09 -7.60
N MET A 99 10.07 20.36 -8.71
CA MET A 99 9.33 20.59 -9.95
C MET A 99 8.00 19.84 -9.92
N GLU A 100 7.00 20.38 -10.61
CA GLU A 100 5.70 19.72 -10.73
C GLU A 100 5.83 18.45 -11.56
N PRO A 101 5.30 17.31 -11.10
CA PRO A 101 5.26 16.07 -11.88
C PRO A 101 4.65 16.19 -13.28
N LEU A 102 3.70 17.11 -13.48
CA LEU A 102 3.14 17.41 -14.80
C LEU A 102 4.20 17.88 -15.81
N ASP A 103 5.28 18.50 -15.33
CA ASP A 103 6.40 18.97 -16.14
C ASP A 103 7.54 17.92 -16.23
N LEU A 104 7.37 16.74 -15.61
CA LEU A 104 8.35 15.65 -15.55
C LEU A 104 7.85 14.31 -16.14
N PRO A 105 7.29 14.28 -17.36
CA PRO A 105 6.77 13.04 -17.94
C PRO A 105 7.85 11.98 -18.19
N LYS A 106 9.06 12.39 -18.59
CA LYS A 106 10.13 11.44 -18.94
C LYS A 106 10.68 10.66 -17.74
N PRO A 107 11.04 11.31 -16.62
CA PRO A 107 11.38 10.59 -15.39
C PRO A 107 10.26 9.65 -14.92
N SER A 108 9.00 10.08 -15.01
CA SER A 108 7.83 9.27 -14.62
C SER A 108 7.74 7.95 -15.38
N MET A 109 7.67 8.00 -16.71
CA MET A 109 7.60 6.80 -17.56
C MET A 109 8.84 5.92 -17.41
N THR A 110 10.02 6.52 -17.27
CA THR A 110 11.28 5.76 -17.08
C THR A 110 11.28 5.00 -15.75
N GLN A 111 10.82 5.64 -14.66
CA GLN A 111 10.71 5.00 -13.35
C GLN A 111 9.63 3.90 -13.34
N LEU A 112 8.51 4.12 -14.03
CA LEU A 112 7.45 3.13 -14.16
C LEU A 112 7.95 1.89 -14.93
N PHE A 113 8.63 2.11 -16.05
CA PHE A 113 9.26 1.08 -16.86
C PHE A 113 10.30 0.29 -16.06
N TYR A 114 11.15 0.99 -15.31
CA TYR A 114 12.16 0.39 -14.43
C TYR A 114 11.52 -0.56 -13.41
N THR A 115 10.55 -0.06 -12.63
CA THR A 115 9.98 -0.82 -11.52
C THR A 115 9.18 -2.03 -12.01
N ASN A 116 8.43 -1.89 -13.12
CA ASN A 116 7.75 -3.03 -13.76
C ASN A 116 8.72 -4.13 -14.19
N ASN A 117 9.86 -3.78 -14.81
CA ASN A 117 10.87 -4.77 -15.19
C ASN A 117 11.56 -5.42 -13.97
N VAL A 118 11.81 -4.66 -12.91
CA VAL A 118 12.32 -5.19 -11.63
C VAL A 118 11.34 -6.22 -11.04
N MET A 119 10.05 -5.88 -11.00
CA MET A 119 9.00 -6.78 -10.49
C MET A 119 8.85 -8.02 -11.36
N HIS A 120 8.85 -7.87 -12.68
CA HIS A 120 8.87 -9.00 -13.62
C HIS A 120 10.03 -9.94 -13.33
N ASP A 121 11.26 -9.43 -13.30
CA ASP A 121 12.46 -10.27 -13.14
C ASP A 121 12.51 -10.93 -11.76
N LEU A 122 12.01 -10.24 -10.72
CA LEU A 122 11.86 -10.79 -9.38
C LEU A 122 10.86 -11.94 -9.38
N ALA A 123 9.64 -11.71 -9.88
CA ALA A 123 8.60 -12.72 -9.93
C ALA A 123 9.02 -13.93 -10.79
N TYR A 124 9.70 -13.69 -11.92
CA TYR A 124 10.28 -14.72 -12.77
C TYR A 124 11.25 -15.61 -11.99
N HIS A 125 12.13 -15.00 -11.19
CA HIS A 125 13.08 -15.74 -10.37
C HIS A 125 12.37 -16.69 -9.39
N TYR A 126 11.28 -16.25 -8.77
CA TYR A 126 10.47 -17.07 -7.86
C TYR A 126 9.41 -17.94 -8.57
N GLY A 127 9.54 -18.11 -9.88
CA GLY A 127 8.79 -19.09 -10.65
C GLY A 127 7.47 -18.60 -11.24
N PHE A 128 7.27 -17.28 -11.38
CA PHE A 128 6.26 -16.72 -12.28
C PHE A 128 6.86 -16.60 -13.68
N THR A 129 7.01 -17.75 -14.32
CA THR A 129 7.58 -17.90 -15.66
C THR A 129 6.50 -17.87 -16.73
N GLU A 130 6.90 -18.03 -17.99
CA GLU A 130 5.99 -18.09 -19.14
C GLU A 130 4.89 -19.14 -18.95
N ALA A 131 5.24 -20.37 -18.57
CA ALA A 131 4.27 -21.43 -18.31
C ALA A 131 3.35 -21.16 -17.10
N ALA A 132 3.76 -20.28 -16.18
CA ALA A 132 2.94 -19.84 -15.05
C ALA A 132 2.07 -18.62 -15.38
N GLY A 133 2.09 -18.15 -16.64
CA GLY A 133 1.33 -17.01 -17.15
C GLY A 133 1.86 -15.67 -16.71
N ASN A 134 3.18 -15.46 -16.82
CA ASN A 134 3.78 -14.15 -16.65
C ASN A 134 3.49 -13.21 -17.84
N PHE A 135 3.74 -11.93 -17.67
CA PHE A 135 3.43 -10.91 -18.68
C PHE A 135 4.61 -10.72 -19.64
N GLN A 136 4.49 -11.25 -20.86
CA GLN A 136 5.51 -11.15 -21.89
C GLN A 136 4.93 -11.07 -23.32
N VAL A 137 5.48 -10.18 -24.16
CA VAL A 137 5.14 -10.14 -25.59
C VAL A 137 5.55 -11.44 -26.29
N ASN A 138 6.73 -11.97 -25.97
CA ASN A 138 7.29 -13.18 -26.56
C ASN A 138 7.79 -14.12 -25.47
N ASN A 139 7.33 -15.37 -25.52
CA ASN A 139 7.66 -16.40 -24.52
C ASN A 139 8.86 -17.28 -24.91
N TYR A 140 9.46 -17.04 -26.08
CA TYR A 140 10.61 -17.78 -26.59
C TYR A 140 10.39 -19.29 -26.57
N GLN A 141 9.16 -19.73 -26.85
CA GLN A 141 8.73 -21.13 -26.85
C GLN A 141 8.86 -21.85 -25.49
N LYS A 142 8.84 -21.10 -24.37
CA LYS A 142 8.95 -21.68 -23.01
C LYS A 142 7.60 -22.02 -22.35
N GLY A 143 6.50 -21.95 -23.10
CA GLY A 143 5.14 -22.21 -22.62
C GLY A 143 4.33 -20.93 -22.37
N GLY A 144 3.14 -21.09 -21.80
CA GLY A 144 2.19 -20.00 -21.60
C GLY A 144 1.60 -19.46 -22.92
N LYS A 145 0.80 -18.42 -22.80
CA LYS A 145 0.37 -17.58 -23.92
C LYS A 145 1.17 -16.29 -23.91
N GLU A 146 1.45 -15.78 -25.10
CA GLU A 146 2.29 -14.59 -25.32
C GLU A 146 1.43 -13.37 -25.69
N GLN A 147 2.06 -12.25 -26.04
CA GLN A 147 1.41 -10.97 -26.38
C GLN A 147 0.70 -10.28 -25.23
N ASP A 148 1.15 -10.51 -23.99
CA ASP A 148 0.50 -10.00 -22.79
C ASP A 148 1.41 -9.20 -21.87
N ALA A 149 2.41 -8.52 -22.42
CA ALA A 149 3.20 -7.55 -21.65
C ALA A 149 2.31 -6.52 -20.94
N VAL A 150 2.76 -6.03 -19.78
CA VAL A 150 2.02 -5.01 -19.04
C VAL A 150 1.96 -3.71 -19.83
N LEU A 151 0.77 -3.16 -20.00
CA LEU A 151 0.54 -1.78 -20.45
C LEU A 151 0.58 -0.89 -19.21
N ALA A 152 1.63 -0.08 -19.05
CA ALA A 152 1.85 0.70 -17.84
C ALA A 152 1.66 2.20 -18.12
N GLN A 153 0.50 2.70 -17.76
CA GLN A 153 0.07 4.07 -17.96
C GLN A 153 0.58 4.96 -16.82
N ALA A 154 1.50 5.87 -17.16
CA ALA A 154 2.01 6.88 -16.26
C ALA A 154 1.12 8.12 -16.31
N GLN A 155 0.87 8.72 -15.14
CA GLN A 155 0.12 9.97 -15.01
C GLN A 155 -1.27 9.88 -15.64
N ASP A 156 -1.89 8.73 -15.48
CA ASP A 156 -3.16 8.39 -16.11
C ASP A 156 -4.28 9.36 -15.67
N GLY A 157 -5.09 9.79 -16.63
CA GLY A 157 -6.15 10.79 -16.47
C GLY A 157 -7.44 10.27 -15.82
N GLY A 158 -7.62 8.95 -15.71
CA GLY A 158 -8.82 8.30 -15.20
C GLY A 158 -9.01 8.42 -13.69
N GLY A 159 -7.97 8.88 -12.97
CA GLY A 159 -8.04 8.98 -11.52
C GLY A 159 -7.02 9.91 -10.87
N VAL A 160 -7.18 10.07 -9.56
CA VAL A 160 -6.21 10.69 -8.65
C VAL A 160 -6.25 9.99 -7.29
N ASN A 161 -5.16 10.09 -6.53
CA ASN A 161 -5.02 9.55 -5.18
C ASN A 161 -5.23 8.03 -5.10
N ASN A 162 -4.87 7.32 -6.17
CA ASN A 162 -4.98 5.88 -6.26
C ASN A 162 -3.99 5.33 -7.32
N ALA A 163 -4.06 4.03 -7.55
CA ALA A 163 -3.59 3.35 -8.74
C ALA A 163 -4.49 2.11 -8.94
N ASN A 164 -4.34 1.41 -10.06
CA ASN A 164 -4.95 0.08 -10.20
C ASN A 164 -4.19 -0.81 -11.19
N PHE A 165 -4.52 -2.10 -11.15
CA PHE A 165 -4.05 -3.08 -12.12
C PHE A 165 -5.19 -4.00 -12.60
N LEU A 166 -5.53 -3.91 -13.89
CA LEU A 166 -6.38 -4.89 -14.55
C LEU A 166 -5.58 -6.15 -14.86
N THR A 167 -5.99 -7.29 -14.30
CA THR A 167 -5.44 -8.59 -14.66
C THR A 167 -6.44 -9.37 -15.50
N LEU A 168 -6.08 -9.67 -16.73
CA LEU A 168 -6.82 -10.57 -17.62
C LEU A 168 -6.16 -11.97 -17.62
N PRO A 169 -6.83 -13.02 -18.11
CA PRO A 169 -6.21 -14.33 -18.29
C PRO A 169 -4.93 -14.29 -19.13
N ASP A 170 -4.11 -15.33 -19.01
CA ASP A 170 -2.88 -15.50 -19.79
C ASP A 170 -3.09 -15.32 -21.29
N GLY A 171 -2.21 -14.54 -21.91
CA GLY A 171 -2.30 -14.13 -23.32
C GLY A 171 -3.01 -12.80 -23.59
N ASP A 172 -3.64 -12.20 -22.57
CA ASP A 172 -4.21 -10.85 -22.65
C ASP A 172 -3.40 -9.89 -21.76
N PRO A 173 -2.97 -8.72 -22.28
CA PRO A 173 -2.19 -7.75 -21.51
C PRO A 173 -2.82 -7.37 -20.17
N GLY A 174 -2.00 -7.27 -19.12
CA GLY A 174 -2.38 -6.54 -17.93
C GLY A 174 -2.27 -5.03 -18.16
N ALA A 175 -3.12 -4.23 -17.53
CA ALA A 175 -3.06 -2.77 -17.60
C ALA A 175 -2.83 -2.19 -16.20
N MET A 176 -1.77 -1.42 -16.02
CA MET A 176 -1.41 -0.72 -14.79
C MET A 176 -1.63 0.77 -14.97
N GLN A 177 -2.50 1.37 -14.16
CA GLN A 177 -2.80 2.79 -14.23
C GLN A 177 -2.23 3.51 -13.00
N MET A 178 -1.26 4.39 -13.21
CA MET A 178 -0.61 5.15 -12.15
C MET A 178 -1.09 6.60 -12.16
N TYR A 179 -1.78 7.01 -11.10
CA TYR A 179 -2.36 8.34 -11.02
C TYR A 179 -1.48 9.35 -10.29
N PHE A 180 -1.83 10.63 -10.46
CA PHE A 180 -1.34 11.67 -9.58
C PHE A 180 -1.96 11.61 -8.19
N TRP A 181 -1.20 12.02 -7.20
CA TRP A 181 -1.62 12.15 -5.81
C TRP A 181 -1.62 13.62 -5.39
N THR A 182 -2.76 14.03 -4.85
CA THR A 182 -3.07 15.39 -4.41
C THR A 182 -3.06 15.48 -2.89
N PRO A 183 -2.74 16.63 -2.30
CA PRO A 183 -2.78 16.83 -0.86
C PRO A 183 -4.21 16.77 -0.31
N SER A 184 -4.39 16.04 0.80
CA SER A 184 -5.68 15.84 1.47
C SER A 184 -6.30 17.12 2.08
N ASN A 185 -5.49 18.15 2.35
CA ASN A 185 -5.93 19.47 2.83
C ASN A 185 -5.37 20.57 1.94
N ALA A 186 -5.75 20.56 0.67
CA ALA A 186 -5.22 21.51 -0.28
C ALA A 186 -5.72 22.95 -0.02
N GLU A 187 -4.79 23.89 -0.06
CA GLU A 187 -5.06 25.32 -0.19
C GLU A 187 -4.70 25.72 -1.62
N TYR A 188 -5.69 25.68 -2.51
CA TYR A 188 -5.52 26.05 -3.91
C TYR A 188 -5.95 27.48 -4.22
N LEU A 189 -6.49 28.22 -3.25
CA LEU A 189 -6.93 29.59 -3.43
C LEU A 189 -6.20 30.52 -2.48
N GLN A 190 -5.61 31.58 -3.02
CA GLN A 190 -5.08 32.70 -2.25
C GLN A 190 -5.77 33.98 -2.69
N ILE A 191 -6.32 34.73 -1.73
CA ILE A 191 -6.76 36.10 -1.99
C ILE A 191 -5.52 37.00 -1.87
N ILE A 192 -5.19 37.70 -2.95
CA ILE A 192 -4.05 38.64 -3.00
C ILE A 192 -4.49 40.02 -2.49
N SER A 193 -5.67 40.48 -2.90
CA SER A 193 -6.23 41.77 -2.50
C SER A 193 -7.76 41.69 -2.40
N PRO A 194 -8.40 42.54 -1.57
CA PRO A 194 -7.83 43.55 -0.68
C PRO A 194 -7.10 42.95 0.54
N ALA A 195 -6.25 43.75 1.20
CA ALA A 195 -5.48 43.31 2.37
C ALA A 195 -6.36 42.78 3.51
N SER A 196 -7.56 43.34 3.69
CA SER A 196 -8.59 42.91 4.66
C SER A 196 -9.04 41.45 4.49
N LEU A 197 -8.87 40.90 3.28
CA LEU A 197 -9.27 39.56 2.91
C LEU A 197 -8.09 38.67 2.48
N SER A 198 -6.88 39.20 2.45
CA SER A 198 -5.71 38.49 1.93
C SER A 198 -5.41 37.17 2.69
N GLY A 199 -4.77 36.23 1.99
CA GLY A 199 -4.32 34.95 2.55
C GLY A 199 -4.91 33.73 1.85
N SER A 200 -4.35 32.57 2.18
CA SER A 200 -4.79 31.27 1.65
C SER A 200 -6.16 30.88 2.18
N ARG A 201 -6.86 30.04 1.42
CA ARG A 201 -8.13 29.43 1.77
C ARG A 201 -8.05 27.94 1.52
N ARG A 202 -8.60 27.17 2.44
CA ARG A 202 -8.86 25.74 2.21
C ARG A 202 -9.87 25.61 1.09
N THR A 203 -9.61 24.66 0.19
CA THR A 203 -10.42 24.46 -1.00
C THR A 203 -10.78 23.00 -1.19
N GLY A 204 -11.97 22.76 -1.75
CA GLY A 204 -12.29 21.52 -2.41
C GLY A 204 -11.75 21.53 -3.84
N ALA A 205 -11.27 20.39 -4.33
CA ALA A 205 -10.82 20.24 -5.71
C ALA A 205 -11.97 19.78 -6.62
N ALA A 206 -11.87 20.08 -7.92
CA ALA A 206 -12.68 19.45 -8.95
C ALA A 206 -12.12 18.07 -9.32
N SER A 207 -12.98 17.07 -9.48
CA SER A 207 -12.62 15.79 -10.11
C SER A 207 -12.67 15.86 -11.65
N PHE A 208 -12.65 17.07 -12.21
CA PHE A 208 -12.82 17.34 -13.63
C PHE A 208 -12.05 18.60 -14.00
N GLY A 209 -11.74 18.74 -15.29
CA GLY A 209 -10.88 19.80 -15.78
C GLY A 209 -9.43 19.63 -15.32
N PRO A 210 -8.57 20.63 -15.54
CA PRO A 210 -7.15 20.49 -15.26
C PRO A 210 -6.89 20.38 -13.76
N LEU A 211 -5.95 19.50 -13.41
CA LEU A 211 -5.39 19.46 -12.05
C LEU A 211 -4.71 20.79 -11.72
N ILE A 212 -4.86 21.22 -10.47
CA ILE A 212 -4.26 22.46 -9.99
C ILE A 212 -2.82 22.18 -9.55
N SER A 213 -1.86 22.81 -10.22
CA SER A 213 -0.43 22.75 -9.88
C SER A 213 0.02 24.00 -9.11
N SER A 214 1.33 24.14 -8.89
CA SER A 214 1.96 25.36 -8.39
C SER A 214 1.97 26.51 -9.40
N LYS A 215 1.54 26.28 -10.66
CA LYS A 215 1.47 27.32 -11.68
C LYS A 215 0.31 28.29 -11.38
N PRO A 216 0.58 29.59 -11.19
CA PRO A 216 -0.44 30.54 -10.73
C PRO A 216 -1.43 30.92 -11.83
N THR A 217 -2.73 30.84 -11.51
CA THR A 217 -3.82 31.46 -12.27
C THR A 217 -4.29 32.70 -11.50
N VAL A 218 -3.82 33.88 -11.90
CA VAL A 218 -4.11 35.15 -11.21
C VAL A 218 -5.11 35.98 -12.00
N GLY A 219 -6.17 36.45 -11.33
CA GLY A 219 -7.18 37.30 -11.95
C GLY A 219 -8.08 38.01 -10.94
N LYS A 220 -8.87 38.97 -11.42
CA LYS A 220 -9.93 39.57 -10.59
C LYS A 220 -11.02 38.54 -10.34
N VAL A 221 -11.62 38.55 -9.16
CA VAL A 221 -12.77 37.71 -8.84
C VAL A 221 -14.04 38.45 -9.22
N VAL A 222 -14.83 37.85 -10.11
CA VAL A 222 -16.05 38.48 -10.67
C VAL A 222 -17.23 37.52 -10.52
N PRO A 223 -18.32 37.90 -9.82
CA PRO A 223 -19.50 37.06 -9.73
C PRO A 223 -20.18 36.96 -11.09
N VAL A 224 -20.62 35.75 -11.45
CA VAL A 224 -21.34 35.55 -12.71
C VAL A 224 -22.78 36.03 -12.59
N ILE A 225 -23.33 36.46 -13.72
CA ILE A 225 -24.76 36.71 -13.90
C ILE A 225 -25.18 35.86 -15.10
N ASP A 226 -25.91 34.78 -14.86
CA ASP A 226 -26.41 33.93 -15.94
C ASP A 226 -27.68 34.50 -16.58
N SER A 227 -28.24 33.81 -17.57
CA SER A 227 -29.38 34.29 -18.34
C SER A 227 -30.68 34.38 -17.53
N ALA A 228 -30.73 33.76 -16.35
CA ALA A 228 -31.82 33.92 -15.38
C ALA A 228 -31.56 35.09 -14.42
N GLY A 229 -30.47 35.85 -14.61
CA GLY A 229 -30.10 36.99 -13.78
C GLY A 229 -29.53 36.60 -12.42
N VAL A 230 -29.12 35.34 -12.23
CA VAL A 230 -28.64 34.82 -10.95
C VAL A 230 -27.20 34.33 -11.01
N ASN A 231 -26.55 34.26 -9.85
CA ASN A 231 -25.18 33.78 -9.70
C ASN A 231 -25.11 32.24 -9.65
N LEU A 232 -25.57 31.57 -10.72
CA LEU A 232 -25.58 30.11 -10.77
C LEU A 232 -24.82 29.53 -11.97
N ALA A 233 -24.58 30.28 -13.05
CA ALA A 233 -24.00 29.75 -14.29
C ALA A 233 -24.67 28.46 -14.79
N CYS A 234 -25.99 28.33 -14.63
CA CYS A 234 -26.72 27.18 -15.17
C CYS A 234 -27.08 27.36 -16.65
N SER A 235 -26.92 28.58 -17.16
CA SER A 235 -27.17 29.00 -18.54
C SER A 235 -26.04 29.95 -18.99
N SER A 236 -26.15 30.48 -20.21
CA SER A 236 -25.19 31.44 -20.75
C SER A 236 -25.00 32.66 -19.82
N ILE A 237 -23.75 33.11 -19.70
CA ILE A 237 -23.38 34.23 -18.82
C ILE A 237 -23.56 35.56 -19.54
N LEU A 238 -24.37 36.45 -18.95
CA LEU A 238 -24.71 37.78 -19.48
C LEU A 238 -23.55 38.78 -19.33
N ASN A 239 -22.82 38.73 -18.21
CA ASN A 239 -21.72 39.64 -17.92
C ASN A 239 -20.36 39.14 -18.43
N SER A 240 -20.34 38.43 -19.57
CA SER A 240 -19.14 37.81 -20.14
C SER A 240 -17.99 38.80 -20.39
N GLY A 241 -18.29 40.07 -20.69
CA GLY A 241 -17.28 41.13 -20.84
C GLY A 241 -16.46 41.39 -19.56
N ALA A 242 -17.06 41.23 -18.37
CA ALA A 242 -16.35 41.35 -17.09
C ALA A 242 -15.62 40.06 -16.70
N ILE A 243 -16.16 38.90 -17.11
CA ILE A 243 -15.60 37.57 -16.81
C ILE A 243 -14.36 37.24 -17.66
N ARG A 244 -14.32 37.71 -18.91
CA ARG A 244 -13.22 37.43 -19.84
C ARG A 244 -11.85 37.81 -19.24
N GLY A 245 -10.95 36.82 -19.15
CA GLY A 245 -9.62 36.99 -18.57
C GLY A 245 -9.56 37.03 -17.05
N ASN A 246 -10.69 36.79 -16.35
CA ASN A 246 -10.82 36.88 -14.90
C ASN A 246 -11.31 35.56 -14.29
N ILE A 247 -11.32 35.49 -12.95
CA ILE A 247 -11.78 34.33 -12.19
C ILE A 247 -13.26 34.49 -11.88
N ALA A 248 -14.08 33.53 -12.33
CA ALA A 248 -15.52 33.55 -12.09
C ALA A 248 -15.84 33.06 -10.66
N LEU A 249 -16.65 33.81 -9.92
CA LEU A 249 -17.24 33.37 -8.65
C LEU A 249 -18.69 32.93 -8.88
N ILE A 250 -18.98 31.66 -8.58
CA ILE A 250 -20.27 31.03 -8.90
C ILE A 250 -20.86 30.37 -7.66
N THR A 251 -22.13 30.59 -7.36
CA THR A 251 -22.79 29.90 -6.25
C THR A 251 -23.19 28.48 -6.64
N ARG A 252 -22.96 27.51 -5.74
CA ARG A 252 -23.49 26.14 -5.85
C ARG A 252 -25.02 26.19 -5.90
N GLY A 253 -25.63 25.36 -6.74
CA GLY A 253 -27.08 25.35 -6.91
C GLY A 253 -27.54 24.13 -7.69
N SER A 254 -28.61 24.29 -8.47
CA SER A 254 -29.35 23.19 -9.10
C SER A 254 -28.64 22.49 -10.26
N CYS A 255 -27.76 23.17 -10.98
CA CYS A 255 -26.97 22.56 -12.05
C CYS A 255 -25.63 22.00 -11.54
N THR A 256 -25.06 21.08 -12.32
CA THR A 256 -23.82 20.38 -11.98
C THR A 256 -22.60 21.32 -11.95
N PHE A 257 -21.58 20.96 -11.16
CA PHE A 257 -20.34 21.74 -11.08
C PHE A 257 -19.66 21.87 -12.44
N LYS A 258 -19.61 20.77 -13.21
CA LYS A 258 -18.97 20.74 -14.52
C LYS A 258 -19.63 21.71 -15.51
N ASN A 259 -20.97 21.76 -15.56
CA ASN A 259 -21.67 22.73 -16.40
C ASN A 259 -21.39 24.18 -15.97
N LYS A 260 -21.35 24.47 -14.67
CA LYS A 260 -21.04 25.83 -14.16
C LYS A 260 -19.68 26.32 -14.66
N VAL A 261 -18.67 25.46 -14.55
CA VAL A 261 -17.31 25.78 -14.98
C VAL A 261 -17.24 25.93 -16.50
N LEU A 262 -17.93 25.07 -17.25
CA LEU A 262 -18.02 25.16 -18.71
C LEU A 262 -18.70 26.46 -19.20
N GLN A 263 -19.75 26.93 -18.53
CA GLN A 263 -20.38 28.22 -18.89
C GLN A 263 -19.43 29.39 -18.62
N ALA A 264 -18.68 29.36 -17.51
CA ALA A 264 -17.66 30.36 -17.19
C ALA A 264 -16.52 30.37 -18.21
N GLU A 265 -16.04 29.19 -18.61
CA GLU A 265 -15.04 29.03 -19.66
C GLU A 265 -15.51 29.60 -21.00
N LYS A 266 -16.74 29.29 -21.43
CA LYS A 266 -17.33 29.87 -22.65
C LYS A 266 -17.43 31.40 -22.60
N ALA A 267 -17.60 31.97 -21.40
CA ALA A 267 -17.58 33.42 -21.18
C ALA A 267 -16.15 34.02 -21.13
N GLY A 268 -15.13 33.18 -21.21
CA GLY A 268 -13.72 33.57 -21.22
C GLY A 268 -13.06 33.63 -19.84
N ALA A 269 -13.65 33.03 -18.82
CA ALA A 269 -13.00 32.91 -17.51
C ALA A 269 -11.70 32.11 -17.62
N ILE A 270 -10.72 32.45 -16.78
CA ILE A 270 -9.43 31.73 -16.71
C ILE A 270 -9.35 30.76 -15.52
N GLY A 271 -10.35 30.80 -14.63
CA GLY A 271 -10.49 29.91 -13.48
C GLY A 271 -11.82 30.17 -12.78
N VAL A 272 -12.22 29.24 -11.91
CA VAL A 272 -13.53 29.30 -11.23
C VAL A 272 -13.40 29.06 -9.74
N ILE A 273 -14.10 29.88 -8.95
CA ILE A 273 -14.35 29.66 -7.53
C ILE A 273 -15.83 29.33 -7.37
N ILE A 274 -16.14 28.12 -6.92
CA ILE A 274 -17.49 27.71 -6.53
C ILE A 274 -17.69 28.02 -5.05
N ALA A 275 -18.65 28.90 -4.76
CA ALA A 275 -19.14 29.15 -3.41
C ALA A 275 -20.10 28.03 -3.00
N ASN A 276 -19.69 27.21 -2.02
CA ASN A 276 -20.58 26.20 -1.46
C ASN A 276 -21.77 26.85 -0.75
N ASN A 277 -22.90 26.16 -0.69
CA ASN A 277 -24.09 26.58 0.05
C ASN A 277 -23.95 26.30 1.57
N GLU A 278 -23.00 25.45 1.95
CA GLU A 278 -22.73 25.06 3.33
C GLU A 278 -21.31 25.48 3.72
N ASP A 279 -21.06 25.65 5.02
CA ASP A 279 -19.76 26.09 5.53
C ASP A 279 -18.75 24.92 5.63
N GLN A 280 -18.67 24.13 4.57
CA GLN A 280 -17.82 22.96 4.48
C GLN A 280 -17.12 22.84 3.12
N ILE A 281 -15.99 22.13 3.14
CA ILE A 281 -15.22 21.78 1.94
C ILE A 281 -15.63 20.39 1.48
N MET A 282 -15.83 20.24 0.18
CA MET A 282 -16.10 18.97 -0.47
C MET A 282 -15.42 18.91 -1.83
N THR A 283 -15.12 17.70 -2.30
CA THR A 283 -14.71 17.48 -3.69
C THR A 283 -15.89 17.74 -4.62
N MET A 284 -15.66 18.51 -5.69
CA MET A 284 -16.67 18.72 -6.73
C MET A 284 -16.63 17.56 -7.70
N GLY A 285 -17.64 16.68 -7.63
CA GLY A 285 -17.81 15.58 -8.58
C GLY A 285 -18.13 16.07 -10.00
N GLY A 286 -17.62 15.35 -11.00
CA GLY A 286 -17.93 15.54 -12.40
C GLY A 286 -19.30 14.98 -12.81
N ASP A 287 -19.62 15.12 -14.10
CA ASP A 287 -20.73 14.45 -14.76
C ASP A 287 -20.34 14.02 -16.20
N THR A 288 -21.15 13.16 -16.80
CA THR A 288 -20.98 12.65 -18.17
C THR A 288 -21.70 13.47 -19.24
N LYS A 289 -22.43 14.52 -18.85
CA LYS A 289 -23.30 15.29 -19.75
C LYS A 289 -22.58 16.48 -20.37
N ALA A 290 -21.64 17.08 -19.64
CA ALA A 290 -20.84 18.20 -20.11
C ALA A 290 -19.44 17.75 -20.55
N PRO A 291 -18.84 18.36 -21.59
CA PRO A 291 -17.42 18.18 -21.88
C PRO A 291 -16.54 18.67 -20.72
N ASN A 292 -15.32 18.14 -20.60
CA ASN A 292 -14.37 18.59 -19.58
C ASN A 292 -13.94 20.04 -19.88
N PRO A 293 -14.05 20.96 -18.89
CA PRO A 293 -13.55 22.32 -19.04
C PRO A 293 -12.02 22.34 -18.96
N ALA A 294 -11.37 23.27 -19.67
CA ALA A 294 -9.91 23.43 -19.70
C ALA A 294 -9.38 24.47 -18.69
N ILE A 295 -10.21 24.93 -17.75
CA ILE A 295 -9.84 25.91 -16.71
C ILE A 295 -9.94 25.31 -15.29
N PRO A 296 -9.05 25.68 -14.37
CA PRO A 296 -9.06 25.16 -13.01
C PRO A 296 -10.27 25.66 -12.20
N ALA A 297 -10.78 24.80 -11.32
CA ALA A 297 -11.90 25.12 -10.44
C ALA A 297 -11.64 24.69 -9.00
N VAL A 298 -11.98 25.57 -8.06
CA VAL A 298 -11.91 25.31 -6.61
C VAL A 298 -13.25 25.55 -5.95
N LEU A 299 -13.55 24.82 -4.88
CA LEU A 299 -14.72 25.06 -4.03
C LEU A 299 -14.28 25.67 -2.70
N ILE A 300 -14.99 26.70 -2.25
CA ILE A 300 -14.77 27.34 -0.94
C ILE A 300 -16.03 27.26 -0.08
N ARG A 301 -15.86 27.42 1.23
CA ARG A 301 -16.97 27.44 2.18
C ARG A 301 -17.86 28.66 1.96
N SER A 302 -19.12 28.57 2.39
CA SER A 302 -20.07 29.67 2.29
C SER A 302 -19.61 30.95 3.01
N SER A 303 -18.95 30.83 4.18
CA SER A 303 -18.45 31.98 4.93
C SER A 303 -17.35 32.76 4.19
N ASP A 304 -16.41 32.06 3.54
CA ASP A 304 -15.36 32.68 2.73
C ASP A 304 -15.93 33.38 1.51
N ALA A 305 -16.88 32.74 0.83
CA ALA A 305 -17.57 33.32 -0.32
C ALA A 305 -18.34 34.59 0.05
N ALA A 306 -19.02 34.59 1.20
CA ALA A 306 -19.76 35.76 1.69
C ALA A 306 -18.84 36.97 1.91
N ARG A 307 -17.64 36.76 2.48
CA ARG A 307 -16.65 37.82 2.68
C ARG A 307 -16.12 38.37 1.35
N ILE A 308 -15.87 37.51 0.36
CA ILE A 308 -15.47 37.93 -0.99
C ILE A 308 -16.57 38.78 -1.63
N LEU A 309 -17.82 38.31 -1.60
CA LEU A 309 -18.97 39.03 -2.17
C LEU A 309 -19.21 40.37 -1.47
N GLN A 310 -18.99 40.44 -0.15
CA GLN A 310 -19.13 41.69 0.61
C GLN A 310 -18.18 42.78 0.09
N GLU A 311 -16.90 42.45 -0.15
CA GLU A 311 -15.94 43.43 -0.69
C GLU A 311 -16.31 43.84 -2.12
N ILE A 312 -16.69 42.88 -2.97
CA ILE A 312 -17.13 43.15 -4.35
C ILE A 312 -18.35 44.07 -4.38
N ASN A 313 -19.34 43.84 -3.52
CA ASN A 313 -20.55 44.66 -3.41
C ASN A 313 -20.27 46.08 -2.91
N ARG A 314 -19.15 46.30 -2.21
CA ARG A 314 -18.67 47.64 -1.82
C ARG A 314 -17.88 48.34 -2.92
N GLY A 315 -17.77 47.73 -4.11
CA GLY A 315 -16.96 48.23 -5.22
C GLY A 315 -15.46 48.00 -5.05
N ILE A 316 -15.04 47.19 -4.07
CA ILE A 316 -13.64 46.87 -3.84
C ILE A 316 -13.25 45.70 -4.75
N THR A 317 -12.18 45.87 -5.53
CA THR A 317 -11.67 44.81 -6.40
C THR A 317 -11.02 43.71 -5.55
N VAL A 318 -11.49 42.48 -5.71
CA VAL A 318 -10.85 41.28 -5.17
C VAL A 318 -9.98 40.64 -6.24
N THR A 319 -8.72 40.37 -5.94
CA THR A 319 -7.80 39.62 -6.82
C THR A 319 -7.42 38.32 -6.15
N ALA A 320 -7.46 37.22 -6.89
CA ALA A 320 -7.13 35.90 -6.37
C ALA A 320 -6.11 35.19 -7.26
N ASN A 321 -5.42 34.23 -6.66
CA ASN A 321 -4.55 33.25 -7.30
C ASN A 321 -5.14 31.85 -7.06
N ILE A 322 -5.41 31.11 -8.13
CA ILE A 322 -5.70 29.67 -8.07
C ILE A 322 -4.40 28.93 -8.39
N ALA A 323 -3.76 28.38 -7.36
CA ALA A 323 -2.59 27.52 -7.41
C ALA A 323 -2.34 26.89 -6.04
N TYR A 324 -1.59 25.81 -6.00
CA TYR A 324 -1.14 25.22 -4.74
C TYR A 324 -0.26 26.18 -3.94
N GLN A 325 -0.62 26.43 -2.67
CA GLN A 325 0.07 27.35 -1.77
C GLN A 325 1.07 26.66 -0.81
N GLY A 326 1.24 25.34 -0.93
CA GLY A 326 2.13 24.57 -0.06
C GLY A 326 3.60 24.59 -0.49
N GLN A 327 4.43 23.88 0.27
CA GLN A 327 5.85 23.69 -0.06
C GLN A 327 6.04 22.51 -1.01
N GLY A 328 6.91 22.68 -2.00
CA GLY A 328 7.16 21.67 -3.03
C GLY A 328 6.01 21.56 -4.04
N PRO A 329 6.00 20.50 -4.86
CA PRO A 329 5.00 20.33 -5.91
C PRO A 329 3.62 20.04 -5.32
N ALA A 330 2.58 20.56 -5.98
CA ALA A 330 1.18 20.30 -5.69
C ALA A 330 0.83 18.83 -5.87
N LEU A 331 1.45 18.17 -6.84
CA LEU A 331 1.20 16.77 -7.16
C LEU A 331 2.36 15.88 -6.68
N ARG A 332 2.05 14.62 -6.40
CA ARG A 332 3.02 13.52 -6.35
C ARG A 332 2.68 12.54 -7.46
N ASP A 333 3.71 12.05 -8.14
CA ASP A 333 3.53 11.07 -9.22
C ASP A 333 3.48 9.65 -8.65
N GLY A 334 2.37 8.94 -8.83
CA GLY A 334 2.26 7.54 -8.40
C GLY A 334 3.36 6.66 -8.99
N SER A 335 3.79 6.91 -10.24
CA SER A 335 4.88 6.16 -10.89
C SER A 335 6.23 6.29 -10.18
N SER A 336 6.40 7.32 -9.34
CA SER A 336 7.60 7.50 -8.51
C SER A 336 7.53 6.79 -7.15
N ASP A 337 6.36 6.28 -6.74
CA ASP A 337 6.22 5.45 -5.55
C ASP A 337 6.43 3.97 -5.93
N SER A 338 7.67 3.49 -5.83
CA SER A 338 7.99 2.10 -6.17
C SER A 338 7.18 1.09 -5.36
N GLY A 339 6.73 1.44 -4.15
CA GLY A 339 5.86 0.58 -3.34
C GLY A 339 4.47 0.43 -3.95
N VAL A 340 3.88 1.53 -4.45
CA VAL A 340 2.59 1.48 -5.15
C VAL A 340 2.72 0.71 -6.46
N VAL A 341 3.77 0.97 -7.26
CA VAL A 341 3.98 0.21 -8.52
C VAL A 341 4.17 -1.30 -8.26
N ALA A 342 4.90 -1.67 -7.20
CA ALA A 342 5.08 -3.06 -6.81
C ALA A 342 3.77 -3.70 -6.30
N HIS A 343 2.94 -2.94 -5.58
CA HIS A 343 1.61 -3.35 -5.17
C HIS A 343 0.74 -3.67 -6.39
N GLU A 344 0.65 -2.75 -7.35
CA GLU A 344 -0.15 -2.95 -8.56
C GLU A 344 0.33 -4.17 -9.37
N TYR A 345 1.64 -4.31 -9.58
CA TYR A 345 2.17 -5.47 -10.31
C TYR A 345 1.85 -6.80 -9.61
N ALA A 346 1.81 -6.80 -8.28
CA ALA A 346 1.52 -7.98 -7.49
C ALA A 346 0.04 -8.41 -7.55
N HIS A 347 -0.90 -7.53 -7.95
CA HIS A 347 -2.22 -7.99 -8.38
C HIS A 347 -2.13 -8.86 -9.63
N GLY A 348 -1.32 -8.48 -10.61
CA GLY A 348 -1.03 -9.29 -11.80
C GLY A 348 -0.47 -10.66 -11.44
N ILE A 349 0.52 -10.70 -10.54
CA ILE A 349 1.12 -11.95 -10.05
C ILE A 349 0.06 -12.82 -9.37
N SER A 350 -0.64 -12.29 -8.37
CA SER A 350 -1.55 -13.07 -7.53
C SER A 350 -2.76 -13.59 -8.29
N ASN A 351 -3.35 -12.79 -9.20
CA ASN A 351 -4.48 -13.21 -10.02
C ASN A 351 -4.09 -14.25 -11.08
N ARG A 352 -2.91 -14.14 -11.72
CA ARG A 352 -2.45 -15.16 -12.69
C ARG A 352 -2.06 -16.47 -12.03
N LEU A 353 -1.48 -16.43 -10.82
CA LEU A 353 -1.07 -17.65 -10.12
C LEU A 353 -2.25 -18.38 -9.46
N THR A 354 -3.21 -17.65 -8.88
CA THR A 354 -4.30 -18.25 -8.11
C THR A 354 -5.34 -18.91 -9.02
N GLY A 355 -5.58 -20.21 -8.85
CA GLY A 355 -6.50 -20.95 -9.72
C GLY A 355 -5.96 -21.22 -11.13
N GLY A 356 -4.74 -20.77 -11.42
CA GLY A 356 -3.98 -21.00 -12.64
C GLY A 356 -4.13 -19.89 -13.70
N PRO A 357 -3.19 -19.81 -14.65
CA PRO A 357 -3.00 -18.66 -15.56
C PRO A 357 -4.21 -18.36 -16.45
N SER A 358 -5.07 -19.34 -16.72
CA SER A 358 -6.29 -19.14 -17.52
C SER A 358 -7.47 -18.55 -16.73
N LYS A 359 -7.34 -18.32 -15.41
CA LYS A 359 -8.41 -17.84 -14.52
C LYS A 359 -7.93 -16.66 -13.68
N ALA A 360 -8.10 -15.46 -14.20
CA ALA A 360 -7.70 -14.22 -13.52
C ALA A 360 -8.76 -13.65 -12.55
N ASP A 361 -9.88 -14.37 -12.32
CA ASP A 361 -11.01 -13.94 -11.50
C ASP A 361 -11.12 -14.66 -10.14
N CYS A 362 -10.03 -15.31 -9.71
CA CYS A 362 -10.02 -16.19 -8.54
C CYS A 362 -9.77 -15.48 -7.19
N LEU A 363 -9.58 -14.17 -7.17
CA LEU A 363 -9.41 -13.35 -5.95
C LEU A 363 -10.57 -12.36 -5.76
N PHE A 364 -11.67 -12.69 -6.42
CA PHE A 364 -13.03 -12.16 -6.32
C PHE A 364 -13.55 -12.04 -4.90
N ASN A 365 -13.48 -13.11 -4.12
CA ASN A 365 -14.33 -13.36 -2.96
C ASN A 365 -14.18 -12.33 -1.80
N ASP A 366 -15.15 -12.31 -0.87
CA ASP A 366 -15.21 -11.29 0.19
C ASP A 366 -14.00 -11.36 1.15
N GLU A 367 -13.46 -12.57 1.34
CA GLU A 367 -12.22 -12.85 2.08
C GLU A 367 -10.96 -12.90 1.18
N GLY A 368 -11.04 -12.44 -0.07
CA GLY A 368 -9.92 -12.49 -1.00
C GLY A 368 -8.67 -11.78 -0.48
N MET A 369 -7.52 -12.44 -0.62
CA MET A 369 -6.23 -11.98 -0.08
C MET A 369 -5.41 -11.09 -1.04
N GLY A 370 -5.99 -10.73 -2.21
CA GLY A 370 -5.36 -9.96 -3.30
C GLY A 370 -4.51 -8.77 -2.81
N GLU A 371 -5.17 -7.84 -2.14
CA GLU A 371 -4.57 -6.63 -1.53
C GLU A 371 -3.41 -6.95 -0.58
N GLY A 372 -3.50 -8.06 0.16
CA GLY A 372 -2.51 -8.44 1.14
C GLY A 372 -1.23 -9.03 0.51
N TRP A 373 -1.35 -9.79 -0.58
CA TRP A 373 -0.17 -10.17 -1.35
C TRP A 373 0.49 -8.94 -1.97
N SER A 374 -0.31 -8.01 -2.49
CA SER A 374 0.20 -6.78 -3.10
C SER A 374 0.98 -5.91 -2.12
N ASP A 375 0.45 -5.70 -0.91
CA ASP A 375 1.17 -4.99 0.15
C ASP A 375 2.43 -5.75 0.62
N PHE A 376 2.39 -7.08 0.67
CA PHE A 376 3.58 -7.87 0.98
C PHE A 376 4.72 -7.63 -0.02
N PHE A 377 4.44 -7.61 -1.32
CA PHE A 377 5.46 -7.32 -2.33
C PHE A 377 5.95 -5.86 -2.26
N ALA A 378 5.06 -4.90 -2.01
CA ALA A 378 5.45 -3.51 -1.78
C ALA A 378 6.43 -3.37 -0.60
N LEU A 379 6.19 -4.09 0.49
CA LEU A 379 7.06 -4.10 1.67
C LEU A 379 8.38 -4.83 1.40
N ALA A 380 8.32 -6.07 0.90
CA ALA A 380 9.47 -6.94 0.71
C ALA A 380 10.50 -6.35 -0.27
N THR A 381 10.04 -5.59 -1.26
CA THR A 381 10.88 -4.96 -2.29
C THR A 381 11.52 -3.65 -1.85
N THR A 382 11.12 -3.11 -0.70
CA THR A 382 11.58 -1.80 -0.19
C THR A 382 12.34 -1.90 1.14
N VAL A 383 12.73 -3.10 1.58
CA VAL A 383 13.55 -3.28 2.79
C VAL A 383 15.00 -2.88 2.53
N LEU A 384 15.54 -2.02 3.38
CA LEU A 384 16.94 -1.56 3.33
C LEU A 384 17.79 -2.25 4.41
N PRO A 385 19.12 -2.36 4.18
CA PRO A 385 20.03 -2.92 5.18
C PRO A 385 19.94 -2.21 6.54
N GLY A 386 19.86 -3.00 7.61
CA GLY A 386 19.80 -2.52 8.99
C GLY A 386 18.38 -2.27 9.52
N GLN A 387 17.35 -2.38 8.68
CA GLN A 387 15.97 -2.34 9.14
C GLN A 387 15.58 -3.66 9.82
N THR A 388 14.59 -3.58 10.70
CA THR A 388 14.06 -4.74 11.44
C THR A 388 12.55 -4.84 11.33
N GLY A 389 12.01 -6.03 11.61
CA GLY A 389 10.56 -6.26 11.57
C GLY A 389 9.75 -5.46 12.59
N ALA A 390 10.37 -4.93 13.64
CA ALA A 390 9.67 -4.15 14.67
C ALA A 390 9.39 -2.70 14.21
N GLU A 391 10.08 -2.20 13.19
CA GLU A 391 9.85 -0.85 12.66
C GLU A 391 8.47 -0.70 12.02
N ALA A 392 7.87 0.48 12.17
CA ALA A 392 6.64 0.83 11.47
C ALA A 392 6.91 1.04 9.98
N ARG A 393 6.13 0.35 9.13
CA ARG A 393 6.22 0.42 7.67
C ARG A 393 4.86 0.73 7.04
N GLY A 394 4.75 1.88 6.39
CA GLY A 394 3.57 2.25 5.60
C GLY A 394 3.72 1.89 4.13
N VAL A 395 2.59 1.74 3.44
CA VAL A 395 2.49 1.67 1.97
C VAL A 395 1.97 3.02 1.45
N GLY A 396 2.52 3.50 0.33
CA GLY A 396 2.13 4.78 -0.29
C GLY A 396 2.68 6.03 0.40
N ASN A 397 3.70 5.89 1.26
CA ASN A 397 4.22 7.01 2.07
C ASN A 397 4.68 8.20 1.21
N TYR A 398 5.35 7.96 0.08
CA TYR A 398 5.76 9.04 -0.82
C TYR A 398 4.53 9.76 -1.40
N SER A 399 3.58 8.98 -1.91
CA SER A 399 2.35 9.48 -2.52
C SER A 399 1.53 10.38 -1.59
N VAL A 400 1.44 10.02 -0.30
CA VAL A 400 0.73 10.83 0.72
C VAL A 400 1.63 11.76 1.54
N ARG A 401 2.88 12.00 1.10
CA ARG A 401 3.82 12.98 1.67
C ARG A 401 4.23 12.69 3.12
N LEU A 402 4.39 11.42 3.45
CA LEU A 402 4.86 10.95 4.75
C LEU A 402 6.31 10.48 4.68
N GLY A 403 7.00 10.52 5.82
CA GLY A 403 8.34 9.95 5.95
C GLY A 403 8.34 8.43 5.87
N VAL A 404 9.53 7.81 5.85
CA VAL A 404 9.70 6.35 5.68
C VAL A 404 8.99 5.51 6.76
N GLN A 405 8.86 6.01 7.98
CA GLN A 405 8.12 5.38 9.09
C GLN A 405 6.66 5.88 9.21
N GLY A 406 6.18 6.62 8.22
CA GLY A 406 4.79 7.08 8.19
C GLY A 406 3.82 5.90 8.12
N PRO A 407 2.58 6.08 8.63
CA PRO A 407 1.56 5.03 8.65
C PRO A 407 1.07 4.59 7.25
N GLY A 408 1.33 5.38 6.21
CA GLY A 408 0.83 5.12 4.85
C GLY A 408 -0.68 5.28 4.74
N ILE A 409 -1.27 4.54 3.80
CA ILE A 409 -2.70 4.60 3.46
C ILE A 409 -3.56 3.49 4.12
N ARG A 410 -2.95 2.64 4.94
CA ARG A 410 -3.63 1.53 5.64
C ARG A 410 -4.07 1.94 7.05
N ARG A 411 -4.99 1.18 7.67
CA ARG A 411 -5.47 1.50 9.04
C ARG A 411 -4.36 1.46 10.09
N LYS A 412 -3.34 0.63 9.90
CA LYS A 412 -2.13 0.57 10.73
C LYS A 412 -0.90 0.34 9.84
N PRO A 413 0.27 0.91 10.19
CA PRO A 413 1.53 0.50 9.56
C PRO A 413 1.81 -0.98 9.84
N TYR A 414 2.53 -1.64 8.95
CA TYR A 414 3.01 -3.00 9.13
C TYR A 414 4.17 -3.04 10.11
N SER A 415 4.09 -3.94 11.08
CA SER A 415 5.16 -4.20 12.07
C SER A 415 4.90 -5.54 12.75
N THR A 416 5.98 -6.22 13.13
CA THR A 416 5.97 -7.40 14.01
C THR A 416 5.81 -7.02 15.49
N ASP A 417 5.92 -5.74 15.84
CA ASP A 417 5.58 -5.22 17.16
C ASP A 417 4.07 -4.98 17.26
N PHE A 418 3.42 -5.75 18.15
CA PHE A 418 1.98 -5.67 18.37
C PHE A 418 1.54 -4.36 19.02
N SER A 419 2.45 -3.58 19.63
CA SER A 419 2.11 -2.22 20.07
C SER A 419 1.85 -1.27 18.89
N ILE A 420 2.42 -1.58 17.72
CA ILE A 420 2.25 -0.82 16.47
C ILE A 420 1.14 -1.43 15.61
N ASN A 421 1.19 -2.74 15.40
CA ASN A 421 0.18 -3.47 14.64
C ASN A 421 -0.26 -4.75 15.36
N ASN A 422 -1.36 -4.65 16.10
CA ASN A 422 -2.04 -5.77 16.76
C ASN A 422 -3.16 -6.39 15.92
N GLN A 423 -3.21 -6.17 14.59
CA GLN A 423 -4.26 -6.75 13.77
C GLN A 423 -4.16 -8.28 13.76
N VAL A 424 -5.30 -8.94 14.00
CA VAL A 424 -5.51 -10.40 13.97
C VAL A 424 -6.70 -10.76 13.07
N TYR A 425 -6.91 -12.05 12.81
CA TYR A 425 -7.92 -12.52 11.85
C TYR A 425 -9.32 -11.94 12.09
N ASN A 426 -9.83 -11.88 13.33
CA ASN A 426 -11.16 -11.30 13.59
C ASN A 426 -11.28 -9.79 13.28
N ASP A 427 -10.17 -9.06 13.08
CA ASP A 427 -10.24 -7.64 12.70
C ASP A 427 -10.73 -7.41 11.26
N ILE A 428 -10.98 -8.48 10.48
CA ILE A 428 -11.72 -8.41 9.21
C ILE A 428 -13.23 -8.19 9.42
N ILE A 429 -13.76 -8.60 10.58
CA ILE A 429 -15.20 -8.58 10.86
C ILE A 429 -15.69 -7.13 10.89
N GLY A 430 -16.81 -6.84 10.22
CA GLY A 430 -17.42 -5.51 10.20
C GLY A 430 -16.63 -4.45 9.44
N THR A 431 -15.55 -4.83 8.73
CA THR A 431 -14.75 -3.87 7.94
C THR A 431 -15.44 -3.42 6.65
N ARG A 432 -16.43 -4.18 6.19
CA ARG A 432 -17.32 -3.80 5.10
C ARG A 432 -18.52 -3.05 5.67
N PRO A 433 -18.74 -1.76 5.34
CA PRO A 433 -19.93 -1.04 5.77
C PRO A 433 -21.20 -1.76 5.30
N ALA A 434 -22.25 -1.79 6.12
CA ALA A 434 -23.53 -2.40 5.76
C ALA A 434 -24.17 -1.78 4.49
N THR A 435 -23.82 -0.53 4.18
CA THR A 435 -24.27 0.20 2.98
C THR A 435 -23.42 -0.08 1.74
N ALA A 436 -22.30 -0.80 1.85
CA ALA A 436 -21.39 -1.04 0.74
C ALA A 436 -21.97 -2.09 -0.22
N THR A 437 -22.38 -1.62 -1.40
CA THR A 437 -22.82 -2.48 -2.51
C THR A 437 -21.65 -3.14 -3.24
N THR A 438 -20.43 -2.65 -3.03
CA THR A 438 -19.18 -3.17 -3.58
C THR A 438 -18.30 -3.81 -2.50
N ARG A 439 -17.31 -4.60 -2.92
CA ARG A 439 -16.32 -5.21 -2.02
C ARG A 439 -15.42 -4.15 -1.41
N VAL A 440 -14.94 -4.39 -0.20
CA VAL A 440 -13.99 -3.52 0.51
C VAL A 440 -12.77 -4.36 0.86
N PRO A 441 -11.85 -4.62 -0.09
CA PRO A 441 -10.82 -5.64 0.07
C PRO A 441 -9.62 -5.16 0.91
N HIS A 442 -9.29 -3.86 0.91
CA HIS A 442 -8.10 -3.36 1.60
C HIS A 442 -8.03 -3.71 3.10
N PRO A 443 -9.10 -3.53 3.91
CA PRO A 443 -9.09 -3.94 5.32
C PRO A 443 -8.83 -5.43 5.54
N VAL A 444 -9.23 -6.28 4.59
CA VAL A 444 -8.95 -7.73 4.62
C VAL A 444 -7.47 -7.96 4.30
N GLY A 445 -6.98 -7.37 3.20
CA GLY A 445 -5.58 -7.44 2.79
C GLY A 445 -4.59 -7.00 3.86
N GLU A 446 -4.93 -5.99 4.66
CA GLU A 446 -4.09 -5.52 5.78
C GLU A 446 -3.71 -6.64 6.76
N ILE A 447 -4.65 -7.50 7.14
CA ILE A 447 -4.39 -8.57 8.11
C ILE A 447 -3.58 -9.70 7.47
N TRP A 448 -3.85 -10.01 6.20
CA TRP A 448 -3.07 -10.98 5.44
C TRP A 448 -1.61 -10.52 5.27
N ALA A 449 -1.40 -9.29 4.80
CA ALA A 449 -0.08 -8.68 4.65
C ALA A 449 0.68 -8.62 5.98
N ALA A 450 0.02 -8.25 7.09
CA ALA A 450 0.65 -8.23 8.41
C ALA A 450 1.12 -9.62 8.85
N THR A 451 0.36 -10.68 8.51
CA THR A 451 0.76 -12.07 8.77
C THR A 451 1.94 -12.50 7.92
N LEU A 452 1.95 -12.17 6.63
CA LEU A 452 3.09 -12.45 5.74
C LEU A 452 4.33 -11.64 6.12
N TRP A 453 4.16 -10.43 6.64
CA TRP A 453 5.25 -9.62 7.17
C TRP A 453 5.89 -10.24 8.40
N ASP A 454 5.10 -10.79 9.32
CA ASP A 454 5.61 -11.60 10.43
C ASP A 454 6.37 -12.83 9.93
N LEU A 455 5.91 -13.49 8.86
CA LEU A 455 6.59 -14.64 8.26
C LEU A 455 7.94 -14.26 7.64
N TYR A 456 7.97 -13.15 6.90
CA TYR A 456 9.18 -12.59 6.30
C TYR A 456 10.28 -12.38 7.34
N TRP A 457 9.95 -11.72 8.45
CA TRP A 457 10.93 -11.45 9.50
C TRP A 457 11.25 -12.68 10.33
N ALA A 458 10.29 -13.54 10.67
CA ALA A 458 10.59 -14.76 11.41
C ALA A 458 11.56 -15.69 10.65
N LEU A 459 11.39 -15.80 9.33
CA LEU A 459 12.34 -16.55 8.49
C LEU A 459 13.68 -15.82 8.38
N SER A 460 13.68 -14.49 8.20
CA SER A 460 14.89 -13.68 8.15
C SER A 460 15.71 -13.76 9.44
N ASP A 461 15.06 -13.75 10.60
CA ASP A 461 15.71 -13.91 11.91
C ASP A 461 16.33 -15.30 12.05
N ARG A 462 15.71 -16.32 11.46
CA ARG A 462 16.19 -17.70 11.52
C ARG A 462 17.34 -17.99 10.55
N TYR A 463 17.28 -17.45 9.34
CA TYR A 463 18.20 -17.81 8.24
C TYR A 463 19.09 -16.65 7.79
N GLY A 464 19.00 -15.49 8.44
CA GLY A 464 19.62 -14.24 8.02
C GLY A 464 18.78 -13.50 6.98
N TRP A 465 18.86 -12.17 6.99
CA TRP A 465 18.32 -11.31 5.94
C TRP A 465 19.40 -11.08 4.86
N ASP A 466 19.03 -11.26 3.59
CA ASP A 466 19.93 -11.09 2.45
C ASP A 466 19.51 -9.88 1.60
N PRO A 467 20.41 -8.90 1.36
CA PRO A 467 20.09 -7.75 0.52
C PRO A 467 19.87 -8.10 -0.96
N ASP A 468 20.33 -9.27 -1.43
CA ASP A 468 20.09 -9.72 -2.80
C ASP A 468 18.74 -10.45 -2.89
N MET A 469 17.68 -9.72 -3.23
CA MET A 469 16.35 -10.29 -3.41
C MET A 469 16.18 -11.21 -4.62
N PHE A 470 17.13 -11.21 -5.58
CA PHE A 470 17.06 -12.03 -6.79
C PHE A 470 17.87 -13.30 -6.72
N ARG A 471 18.94 -13.35 -5.92
CA ARG A 471 19.84 -14.51 -5.85
C ARG A 471 20.30 -14.86 -4.44
N GLY A 472 19.84 -14.08 -3.48
CA GLY A 472 20.08 -14.32 -2.08
C GLY A 472 19.51 -15.64 -1.61
N LYS A 473 19.99 -16.08 -0.45
CA LYS A 473 19.57 -17.33 0.18
C LYS A 473 19.09 -17.12 1.61
N GLY A 474 18.79 -15.87 1.96
CA GLY A 474 18.30 -15.50 3.26
C GLY A 474 16.86 -15.97 3.50
N GLY A 475 16.41 -15.79 4.73
CA GLY A 475 15.04 -16.10 5.14
C GLY A 475 14.00 -15.22 4.43
N ASN A 476 14.36 -14.00 4.06
CA ASN A 476 13.53 -13.14 3.21
C ASN A 476 13.30 -13.72 1.82
N ASN A 477 14.33 -14.30 1.18
CA ASN A 477 14.17 -14.97 -0.11
C ASN A 477 13.27 -16.20 0.03
N LEU A 478 13.47 -16.99 1.09
CA LEU A 478 12.62 -18.15 1.39
C LEU A 478 11.16 -17.73 1.63
N ALA A 479 10.92 -16.63 2.35
CA ALA A 479 9.58 -16.11 2.56
C ALA A 479 8.88 -15.75 1.25
N ILE A 480 9.57 -15.03 0.35
CA ILE A 480 9.04 -14.68 -0.98
C ILE A 480 8.74 -15.96 -1.78
N GLN A 481 9.64 -16.95 -1.80
CA GLN A 481 9.41 -18.23 -2.49
C GLN A 481 8.18 -18.96 -1.97
N LEU A 482 8.01 -19.05 -0.64
CA LEU A 482 6.85 -19.69 -0.03
C LEU A 482 5.54 -18.97 -0.34
N VAL A 483 5.55 -17.63 -0.37
CA VAL A 483 4.38 -16.82 -0.77
C VAL A 483 4.02 -17.07 -2.24
N MET A 484 5.01 -17.06 -3.14
CA MET A 484 4.82 -17.32 -4.57
C MET A 484 4.25 -18.71 -4.84
N ASP A 485 4.76 -19.74 -4.15
CA ASP A 485 4.27 -21.10 -4.32
C ASP A 485 2.96 -21.34 -3.59
N GLY A 486 2.68 -20.62 -2.49
CA GLY A 486 1.38 -20.60 -1.84
C GLY A 486 0.27 -20.15 -2.81
N MET A 487 0.49 -19.05 -3.54
CA MET A 487 -0.46 -18.57 -4.56
C MET A 487 -0.70 -19.60 -5.68
N LYS A 488 0.32 -20.36 -6.08
CA LYS A 488 0.20 -21.44 -7.08
C LYS A 488 -0.60 -22.65 -6.56
N LEU A 489 -0.54 -22.91 -5.25
CA LEU A 489 -1.07 -24.13 -4.64
C LEU A 489 -2.48 -23.99 -4.06
N GLN A 490 -2.90 -22.77 -3.77
CA GLN A 490 -4.22 -22.50 -3.20
C GLN A 490 -5.34 -22.67 -4.25
N PRO A 491 -6.58 -22.97 -3.81
CA PRO A 491 -7.72 -23.07 -4.71
C PRO A 491 -8.12 -21.70 -5.29
N CYS A 492 -9.04 -21.71 -6.26
CA CYS A 492 -9.70 -20.51 -6.72
C CYS A 492 -10.70 -20.01 -5.67
N ASN A 493 -10.78 -18.69 -5.46
CA ASN A 493 -11.53 -18.03 -4.39
C ASN A 493 -11.18 -18.53 -2.97
N PRO A 494 -9.90 -18.50 -2.57
CA PRO A 494 -9.46 -18.98 -1.26
C PRO A 494 -9.91 -18.03 -0.14
N GLY A 495 -10.13 -18.58 1.05
CA GLY A 495 -10.11 -17.81 2.30
C GLY A 495 -8.71 -17.83 2.95
N PHE A 496 -8.58 -17.25 4.14
CA PHE A 496 -7.26 -17.12 4.79
C PHE A 496 -6.66 -18.47 5.20
N ILE A 497 -7.51 -19.44 5.54
CA ILE A 497 -7.09 -20.78 5.95
C ILE A 497 -6.55 -21.56 4.74
N ASP A 498 -7.21 -21.44 3.59
CA ASP A 498 -6.72 -21.99 2.32
C ASP A 498 -5.32 -21.42 1.96
N GLY A 499 -5.14 -20.10 2.07
CA GLY A 499 -3.86 -19.44 1.80
C GLY A 499 -2.74 -19.89 2.73
N ARG A 500 -3.02 -19.99 4.04
CA ARG A 500 -2.07 -20.50 5.05
C ARG A 500 -1.65 -21.92 4.72
N ASP A 501 -2.63 -22.78 4.46
CA ASP A 501 -2.38 -24.21 4.21
C ASP A 501 -1.61 -24.42 2.91
N ALA A 502 -1.84 -23.57 1.90
CA ALA A 502 -1.04 -23.56 0.68
C ALA A 502 0.43 -23.17 0.93
N ILE A 503 0.71 -22.20 1.80
CA ILE A 503 2.08 -21.83 2.20
C ILE A 503 2.76 -22.96 2.99
N LEU A 504 2.04 -23.60 3.92
CA LEU A 504 2.54 -24.78 4.63
C LEU A 504 2.83 -25.93 3.66
N LYS A 505 1.97 -26.15 2.67
CA LYS A 505 2.17 -27.15 1.61
C LYS A 505 3.39 -26.81 0.74
N ALA A 506 3.60 -25.54 0.40
CA ALA A 506 4.80 -25.09 -0.31
C ALA A 506 6.08 -25.45 0.47
N ASP A 507 6.10 -25.20 1.79
CA ASP A 507 7.23 -25.56 2.63
C ASP A 507 7.45 -27.08 2.74
N LEU A 508 6.37 -27.86 2.77
CA LEU A 508 6.46 -29.32 2.75
C LEU A 508 7.12 -29.83 1.45
N ILE A 509 6.71 -29.27 0.30
CA ILE A 509 7.22 -29.66 -1.02
C ILE A 509 8.68 -29.22 -1.19
N ASN A 510 8.96 -27.95 -0.93
CA ASN A 510 10.24 -27.33 -1.30
C ASN A 510 11.33 -27.53 -0.24
N ASN A 511 10.95 -27.64 1.03
CA ASN A 511 11.89 -27.67 2.16
C ASN A 511 11.68 -28.88 3.07
N GLN A 512 10.93 -29.90 2.62
CA GLN A 512 10.63 -31.11 3.39
C GLN A 512 9.95 -30.81 4.73
N GLY A 513 9.26 -29.67 4.83
CA GLY A 513 8.58 -29.23 6.05
C GLY A 513 9.51 -28.69 7.13
N ALA A 514 10.72 -28.26 6.79
CA ALA A 514 11.70 -27.75 7.76
C ALA A 514 11.21 -26.52 8.55
N ASN A 515 10.24 -25.77 8.01
CA ASN A 515 9.78 -24.51 8.58
C ASN A 515 8.35 -24.56 9.13
N GLN A 516 7.67 -25.70 9.05
CA GLN A 516 6.28 -25.88 9.49
C GLN A 516 6.00 -25.28 10.87
N CYS A 517 6.86 -25.53 11.86
CA CYS A 517 6.64 -25.01 13.21
C CYS A 517 6.71 -23.49 13.28
N LEU A 518 7.63 -22.87 12.55
CA LEU A 518 7.78 -21.42 12.51
C LEU A 518 6.60 -20.78 11.76
N ILE A 519 6.19 -21.37 10.63
CA ILE A 519 5.02 -20.92 9.87
C ILE A 519 3.77 -20.99 10.76
N TRP A 520 3.53 -22.13 11.42
CA TRP A 520 2.40 -22.25 12.35
C TRP A 520 2.45 -21.25 13.51
N GLU A 521 3.61 -21.02 14.12
CA GLU A 521 3.78 -20.01 15.19
C GLU A 521 3.42 -18.60 14.70
N VAL A 522 3.84 -18.23 13.48
CA VAL A 522 3.54 -16.93 12.86
C VAL A 522 2.04 -16.77 12.58
N PHE A 523 1.43 -17.73 11.90
CA PHE A 523 0.00 -17.65 11.56
C PHE A 523 -0.88 -17.67 12.81
N ALA A 524 -0.56 -18.56 13.77
CA ALA A 524 -1.26 -18.62 15.05
C ALA A 524 -1.20 -17.29 15.81
N ARG A 525 -0.05 -16.60 15.79
CA ARG A 525 0.10 -15.28 16.44
C ARG A 525 -0.88 -14.23 15.91
N ARG A 526 -1.28 -14.34 14.63
CA ARG A 526 -2.24 -13.43 13.97
C ARG A 526 -3.67 -13.98 13.93
N GLY A 527 -3.98 -15.01 14.73
CA GLY A 527 -5.33 -15.58 14.80
C GLY A 527 -5.64 -16.64 13.73
N LEU A 528 -4.65 -17.06 12.95
CA LEU A 528 -4.77 -18.07 11.89
C LEU A 528 -4.20 -19.43 12.31
N GLY A 529 -4.39 -19.77 13.59
CA GLY A 529 -3.90 -20.98 14.22
C GLY A 529 -4.59 -22.26 13.74
N TRP A 530 -4.15 -23.40 14.27
CA TRP A 530 -4.55 -24.74 13.83
C TRP A 530 -6.06 -24.94 13.83
N SER A 531 -6.76 -24.51 14.88
CA SER A 531 -8.21 -24.64 14.97
C SER A 531 -8.99 -23.44 14.44
N ALA A 532 -8.35 -22.54 13.69
CA ALA A 532 -9.03 -21.42 13.05
C ALA A 532 -9.89 -21.94 11.88
N ASP A 533 -11.05 -21.33 11.69
CA ASP A 533 -12.01 -21.65 10.64
C ASP A 533 -12.29 -20.40 9.83
N GLN A 534 -12.27 -20.51 8.50
CA GLN A 534 -12.58 -19.37 7.63
C GLN A 534 -14.07 -19.21 7.35
N GLY A 535 -14.89 -20.23 7.63
CA GLY A 535 -16.30 -20.17 7.28
C GLY A 535 -16.53 -20.03 5.77
N ASN A 536 -17.42 -19.12 5.38
CA ASN A 536 -17.77 -18.87 3.99
C ASN A 536 -16.87 -17.80 3.38
N ILE A 537 -16.17 -18.15 2.30
CA ILE A 537 -15.30 -17.25 1.52
C ILE A 537 -15.96 -15.94 1.05
N ASN A 538 -17.30 -15.87 1.04
CA ASN A 538 -18.09 -14.69 0.67
C ASN A 538 -18.71 -13.94 1.85
N ASP A 539 -18.38 -14.31 3.10
CA ASP A 539 -18.82 -13.62 4.31
C ASP A 539 -17.67 -13.48 5.31
N ARG A 540 -16.95 -12.35 5.28
CA ARG A 540 -15.87 -12.07 6.24
C ARG A 540 -16.31 -12.00 7.72
N ASN A 541 -17.58 -12.18 8.05
CA ASN A 541 -18.11 -12.05 9.40
C ASN A 541 -18.35 -13.40 10.10
N ASP A 542 -18.14 -14.54 9.43
CA ASP A 542 -18.42 -15.86 9.98
C ASP A 542 -17.18 -16.68 10.40
N GLY A 543 -15.98 -16.20 10.08
CA GLY A 543 -14.71 -16.80 10.48
C GLY A 543 -14.47 -16.85 12.00
N ILE A 544 -13.73 -17.87 12.44
CA ILE A 544 -13.33 -18.10 13.83
C ILE A 544 -11.80 -18.11 13.92
N GLN A 545 -11.22 -17.09 14.57
CA GLN A 545 -9.78 -17.08 14.84
C GLN A 545 -9.35 -18.11 15.89
N ALA A 546 -8.11 -18.59 15.76
CA ALA A 546 -7.45 -19.40 16.76
C ALA A 546 -5.96 -19.03 16.88
N PHE A 547 -5.39 -19.24 18.07
CA PHE A 547 -3.99 -18.92 18.37
C PHE A 547 -3.15 -20.16 18.72
N ASP A 548 -3.65 -21.36 18.43
CA ASP A 548 -2.96 -22.61 18.69
C ASP A 548 -2.11 -23.06 17.47
N ALA A 549 -1.07 -23.84 17.73
CA ALA A 549 -0.27 -24.51 16.70
C ALA A 549 -0.53 -26.03 16.76
N PRO A 550 -0.29 -26.83 15.71
CA PRO A 550 -0.41 -28.28 15.79
C PRO A 550 0.58 -28.89 16.78
N LEU A 551 0.23 -30.04 17.35
CA LEU A 551 0.98 -30.71 18.41
C LEU A 551 2.49 -30.84 18.14
N PRO A 552 2.98 -31.20 16.94
CA PRO A 552 4.42 -31.29 16.66
C PRO A 552 5.17 -29.95 16.69
N SER A 553 4.46 -28.83 16.53
CA SER A 553 5.01 -27.47 16.49
C SER A 553 4.98 -26.76 17.84
N ARG A 554 4.29 -27.33 18.84
CA ARG A 554 4.21 -26.72 20.18
C ARG A 554 5.54 -26.89 20.92
N LYS A 555 6.18 -25.80 21.35
CA LYS A 555 7.48 -25.85 22.06
C LYS A 555 7.36 -26.05 23.60
N ARG A 556 6.13 -26.10 24.12
CA ARG A 556 5.61 -26.39 25.49
C ARG A 556 4.41 -25.44 25.70
N TRP A 557 3.31 -25.89 26.30
CA TRP A 557 2.10 -25.06 26.50
C TRP A 557 1.71 -25.06 27.99
N PHE A 558 1.42 -23.87 28.51
CA PHE A 558 0.79 -23.61 29.81
C PHE A 558 -0.57 -22.92 29.58
N TRP A 559 -1.63 -23.41 30.22
CA TRP A 559 -2.96 -22.80 30.20
C TRP A 559 -3.54 -22.78 31.61
N LYS A 560 -4.23 -21.69 31.98
CA LYS A 560 -4.89 -21.51 33.27
C LYS A 560 -6.36 -21.17 33.03
N LYS A 561 -7.25 -21.91 33.68
CA LYS A 561 -8.68 -21.59 33.77
C LYS A 561 -9.05 -21.46 35.23
N SER A 562 -9.74 -20.39 35.57
CA SER A 562 -10.27 -20.17 36.91
C SER A 562 -11.78 -19.96 36.86
N THR A 563 -12.46 -20.15 37.99
CA THR A 563 -13.87 -19.75 38.15
C THR A 563 -14.03 -18.26 37.77
N PRO A 564 -14.89 -17.90 36.81
CA PRO A 564 -14.92 -16.56 36.22
C PRO A 564 -15.67 -15.50 37.04
N LEU A 565 -16.57 -15.91 37.94
CA LEU A 565 -17.31 -15.02 38.85
C LEU A 565 -17.43 -15.72 40.21
N ILE A 566 -17.03 -15.03 41.28
CA ILE A 566 -17.03 -15.56 42.65
C ILE A 566 -17.38 -14.46 43.66
N LEU A 567 -18.05 -14.81 44.74
CA LEU A 567 -18.29 -13.95 45.90
C LEU A 567 -17.19 -14.15 46.97
N PRO A 568 -16.95 -13.15 47.86
CA PRO A 568 -16.07 -13.34 49.01
C PRO A 568 -16.50 -14.56 49.85
N GLY A 569 -15.55 -15.43 50.19
CA GLY A 569 -15.80 -16.70 50.89
C GLY A 569 -16.10 -17.91 49.99
N GLU A 570 -16.18 -17.75 48.66
CA GLU A 570 -16.35 -18.88 47.74
C GLU A 570 -15.00 -19.48 47.28
N LEU A 571 -15.07 -20.77 46.88
CA LEU A 571 -13.94 -21.48 46.28
C LEU A 571 -13.77 -21.11 44.80
N ILE A 572 -12.55 -20.82 44.40
CA ILE A 572 -12.08 -20.77 43.01
C ILE A 572 -11.47 -22.13 42.67
N ASP A 573 -12.02 -22.78 41.64
CA ASP A 573 -11.31 -23.87 40.99
C ASP A 573 -10.34 -23.27 39.97
N VAL A 574 -9.05 -23.51 40.18
CA VAL A 574 -7.98 -23.16 39.24
C VAL A 574 -7.48 -24.43 38.57
N GLU A 575 -7.77 -24.58 37.28
CA GLU A 575 -7.18 -25.62 36.43
C GLU A 575 -5.92 -25.09 35.76
N LEU A 576 -4.79 -25.73 36.05
CA LEU A 576 -3.51 -25.52 35.38
C LEU A 576 -3.23 -26.71 34.45
N THR A 577 -3.13 -26.43 33.15
CA THR A 577 -2.80 -27.43 32.13
C THR A 577 -1.40 -27.16 31.60
N VAL A 578 -0.54 -28.18 31.70
CA VAL A 578 0.84 -28.09 31.22
C VAL A 578 1.15 -29.25 30.29
N SER A 579 1.63 -28.90 29.10
CA SER A 579 1.88 -29.86 28.04
C SER A 579 3.28 -29.67 27.45
N ASN A 580 4.11 -30.72 27.53
CA ASN A 580 5.36 -30.78 26.81
C ASN A 580 5.16 -31.52 25.48
N TYR A 581 5.36 -30.79 24.39
CA TYR A 581 5.19 -31.28 23.03
C TYR A 581 6.51 -31.40 22.27
N LYS A 582 7.64 -31.10 22.93
CA LYS A 582 8.99 -31.33 22.39
C LYS A 582 9.32 -32.82 22.38
N LYS A 583 10.12 -33.27 21.39
CA LYS A 583 10.72 -34.61 21.37
C LYS A 583 11.69 -34.84 22.55
N SER A 584 12.33 -33.79 23.05
CA SER A 584 13.25 -33.85 24.18
C SER A 584 12.51 -33.79 25.52
N LYS A 585 13.01 -34.56 26.50
CA LYS A 585 12.49 -34.54 27.87
C LYS A 585 12.68 -33.14 28.48
N ALA A 586 11.65 -32.62 29.13
CA ALA A 586 11.79 -31.50 30.04
C ALA A 586 12.18 -32.06 31.41
N THR A 587 13.28 -31.58 31.99
CA THR A 587 13.74 -31.93 33.35
C THR A 587 13.66 -30.70 34.25
N ASN A 588 13.54 -30.90 35.57
CA ASN A 588 13.54 -29.84 36.59
C ASN A 588 12.54 -28.70 36.29
N THR A 589 11.33 -29.05 35.82
CA THR A 589 10.32 -28.05 35.48
C THR A 589 9.47 -27.75 36.70
N VAL A 590 9.52 -26.50 37.15
CA VAL A 590 8.75 -25.97 38.27
C VAL A 590 7.69 -25.01 37.72
N ILE A 591 6.47 -25.12 38.24
CA ILE A 591 5.39 -24.16 37.97
C ILE A 591 5.07 -23.44 39.28
N GLU A 592 5.05 -22.11 39.20
CA GLU A 592 4.64 -21.23 40.28
C GLU A 592 3.42 -20.44 39.81
N ASP A 593 2.35 -20.45 40.61
CA ASP A 593 1.16 -19.63 40.37
C ASP A 593 0.90 -18.75 41.60
N PRO A 594 1.15 -17.43 41.52
CA PRO A 594 0.93 -16.54 42.65
C PRO A 594 -0.56 -16.43 42.98
N VAL A 595 -0.88 -16.68 44.25
CA VAL A 595 -2.21 -16.49 44.83
C VAL A 595 -2.45 -14.98 45.01
N PRO A 596 -3.57 -14.42 44.50
CA PRO A 596 -3.92 -13.02 44.71
C PRO A 596 -3.92 -12.63 46.18
N ALA A 597 -3.61 -11.36 46.49
CA ALA A 597 -3.43 -10.88 47.87
C ALA A 597 -4.68 -11.02 48.77
N ASN A 598 -5.87 -11.16 48.18
CA ASN A 598 -7.16 -11.36 48.83
C ASN A 598 -7.66 -12.82 48.73
N ALA A 599 -6.80 -13.78 48.36
CA ALA A 599 -7.15 -15.19 48.30
C ALA A 599 -6.21 -16.02 49.18
N THR A 600 -6.75 -17.07 49.76
CA THR A 600 -6.01 -18.04 50.57
C THR A 600 -6.04 -19.42 49.90
N PHE A 601 -4.88 -20.02 49.76
CA PHE A 601 -4.77 -21.37 49.22
C PHE A 601 -5.36 -22.40 50.19
N VAL A 602 -6.27 -23.28 49.72
CA VAL A 602 -6.96 -24.27 50.58
C VAL A 602 -6.36 -25.66 50.50
N THR A 603 -6.37 -26.33 49.34
CA THR A 603 -5.92 -27.74 49.24
C THR A 603 -5.64 -28.16 47.79
N LEU A 604 -4.83 -29.20 47.61
CA LEU A 604 -4.69 -29.92 46.34
C LEU A 604 -5.57 -31.18 46.32
N CYS A 605 -6.26 -31.45 45.21
CA CYS A 605 -6.71 -32.81 44.92
C CYS A 605 -5.50 -33.76 44.87
N PRO A 606 -5.46 -34.87 45.63
CA PRO A 606 -4.24 -35.64 45.83
C PRO A 606 -3.84 -36.43 44.57
N GLY A 607 -2.57 -36.27 44.13
CA GLY A 607 -2.00 -37.10 43.07
C GLY A 607 -0.63 -36.67 42.52
N ARG A 608 0.44 -37.26 43.06
CA ARG A 608 1.78 -37.48 42.46
C ARG A 608 2.82 -36.35 42.35
N PHE A 609 2.72 -35.21 43.04
CA PHE A 609 3.83 -34.24 43.09
C PHE A 609 4.09 -33.72 44.51
N ALA A 610 5.37 -33.52 44.85
CA ALA A 610 5.78 -33.05 46.16
C ALA A 610 5.56 -31.54 46.25
N ASN A 611 4.58 -31.11 47.05
CA ASN A 611 4.40 -29.72 47.41
C ASN A 611 5.61 -29.24 48.22
N ARG A 612 6.28 -28.18 47.78
CA ARG A 612 7.20 -27.40 48.62
C ARG A 612 6.60 -26.00 48.79
N PRO A 613 5.86 -25.72 49.87
CA PRO A 613 5.41 -24.37 50.14
C PRO A 613 6.64 -23.49 50.37
N ALA A 614 6.94 -22.61 49.41
CA ALA A 614 7.89 -21.54 49.55
C ALA A 614 7.16 -20.24 49.21
N LYS A 615 7.14 -19.28 50.15
CA LYS A 615 6.61 -17.93 49.95
C LYS A 615 5.10 -17.82 49.63
N GLY A 616 4.24 -18.59 50.29
CA GLY A 616 2.78 -18.35 50.30
C GLY A 616 2.00 -18.73 49.03
N HIS A 617 2.62 -19.45 48.10
CA HIS A 617 2.00 -19.90 46.85
C HIS A 617 2.31 -21.39 46.58
N PRO A 618 1.44 -22.12 45.86
CA PRO A 618 1.70 -23.51 45.51
C PRO A 618 2.81 -23.64 44.48
N VAL A 619 3.78 -24.54 44.75
CA VAL A 619 4.89 -24.88 43.83
C VAL A 619 4.73 -26.33 43.38
N PHE A 620 4.68 -26.53 42.06
CA PHE A 620 4.55 -27.86 41.46
C PHE A 620 5.87 -28.31 40.87
N ASP A 621 6.54 -29.25 41.54
CA ASP A 621 7.65 -29.98 40.95
C ASP A 621 7.09 -31.10 40.08
N LEU A 622 7.15 -30.92 38.76
CA LEU A 622 6.73 -31.96 37.83
C LEU A 622 7.75 -33.13 37.78
N GLY A 623 8.85 -33.14 38.52
CA GLY A 623 9.79 -34.26 38.61
C GLY A 623 10.57 -34.56 37.32
N THR A 624 11.31 -35.68 37.32
CA THR A 624 12.23 -36.09 36.24
C THR A 624 11.63 -37.07 35.22
N GLY A 625 10.32 -37.34 35.29
CA GLY A 625 9.59 -38.27 34.42
C GLY A 625 9.24 -37.71 33.03
N ALA A 626 8.89 -38.58 32.08
CA ALA A 626 8.37 -38.16 30.79
C ALA A 626 6.90 -37.71 30.92
N TRP A 627 6.60 -36.44 30.60
CA TRP A 627 5.23 -35.90 30.69
C TRP A 627 4.69 -35.59 29.29
N ARG A 628 3.49 -36.12 28.97
CA ARG A 628 2.72 -35.88 27.73
C ARG A 628 1.27 -35.58 28.14
N ASN A 629 0.73 -34.42 27.76
CA ASN A 629 -0.65 -33.95 28.04
C ASN A 629 -1.14 -34.23 29.48
N GLN A 630 -0.81 -33.36 30.44
CA GLN A 630 -1.34 -33.48 31.81
C GLN A 630 -2.19 -32.28 32.20
N ASN A 631 -3.43 -32.56 32.60
CA ASN A 631 -4.36 -31.58 33.17
C ASN A 631 -4.39 -31.75 34.70
N ARG A 632 -4.43 -30.65 35.45
CA ARG A 632 -4.57 -30.66 36.91
C ARG A 632 -5.46 -29.51 37.38
N SER A 633 -6.47 -29.83 38.20
CA SER A 633 -7.35 -28.87 38.86
C SER A 633 -6.97 -28.69 40.33
N ILE A 634 -6.96 -27.46 40.80
CA ILE A 634 -6.48 -27.03 42.12
C ILE A 634 -7.50 -26.05 42.72
N PRO A 635 -8.18 -26.39 43.82
CA PRO A 635 -9.08 -25.46 44.49
C PRO A 635 -8.32 -24.44 45.37
N ILE A 636 -8.75 -23.18 45.34
CA ILE A 636 -8.27 -22.03 46.12
C ILE A 636 -9.49 -21.32 46.74
N GLU A 637 -9.42 -20.70 47.92
CA GLU A 637 -10.55 -19.95 48.53
C GLU A 637 -10.24 -18.46 48.58
N ILE A 638 -11.25 -17.61 48.45
CA ILE A 638 -11.08 -16.16 48.61
C ILE A 638 -11.51 -15.73 50.01
N GLY A 639 -10.61 -15.04 50.71
CA GLY A 639 -10.83 -14.53 52.07
C GLY A 639 -11.39 -13.11 52.08
#